data_AF-A0A914ABT7-F1
#
_entry.id   AF-A0A914ABT7-F1
#
_cell.length_a   1.000
_cell.length_b   1.000
_cell.length_c   1.000
_cell.angle_alpha   90.00
_cell.angle_beta   90.00
_cell.angle_gamma   90.00
#
_symmetry.space_group_name_H-M   'P 1'
#
loop_
_entity.id
_entity.type
_entity.pdbx_description
1 polymer ?
#
loop_
_entity_poly.entity_id
_entity_poly.type
_entity_poly.pdbx_seq_one_letter_code
_entity_poly.pdbx_strand_id
1 'polypeptide(L)'
;MIVGQERVGKTSLMRNLTRQSFNRNESSTEGITSSLICNIDIQHATSWRLHQEGGESNDPTSFQQEYKQGVASEVDYNINQKVMEQLLAHEKLIRNASGDAGSEPLSSQGQAATHTEADKIKKKKLRRRQESGNMEEPIVLSIWDFAGQDLYYTTHQTFLSSRAIYVVVFNLCHDLNKPVPDCSSTAQGQAMTPIQYLDFWMRSVYTYTKENPSQVRLDQKSPPIFLVGTHRNSVGGEDMPDKERKVLINDIFTHIRKELCTKPYWRFVVNDFYAIENSLPSNSKKISHLRDHIEATARKEPYMGEEIPLRWLKFDRNKMTEVAIRSARGTETPVLNLNQIKKAFGVEDETELLTMLKFYHDLGHIIYFGGDGDKKSQALKDVVILDPQWLIDVFKKVITVTPPQRQMTDHVQSWNRLKEDGILEDILIRHMWQDILPKKQALLDLMGKFDLLCERVDQHNDPTSPTVSYYVPSMLQKRFSVSQESDKQDNASVFFVDFQGFLPDGLFHRLVVRALRWSQDLGGKDPNLQYERGSFYVDVQHEFALQLARQNNLAFIKVSVMRAQVVHTRPFKQQKTTGKKTPSPDITKKVHDFVEENLQNLKDMWIKRINYTLSVECPCQRGSLHLLPLDKCLENPEVSCRIEKSPQKVIPTNPFRAMFNQESSEEEPTAIEDKQPFRFIHLREIAKELGGEWERLATYLDFTPAEIFTFKADHPGSVGDAIFSMLTNWKQRFKGGDSEVVKMKKQMAEALGKIDKNELAGKVQKY
;
A
#
# COMPACT_ATOMS: atom_id res chain seq x y z
N MET A 1 -9.17 12.61 8.53
CA MET A 1 -8.67 12.64 7.14
C MET A 1 -9.70 13.33 6.25
N ILE A 2 -9.31 14.37 5.52
CA ILE A 2 -10.17 15.13 4.60
C ILE A 2 -9.85 14.72 3.16
N VAL A 3 -10.85 14.23 2.43
CA VAL A 3 -10.70 13.64 1.09
C VAL A 3 -11.78 14.15 0.13
N GLY A 4 -11.57 14.01 -1.18
CA GLY A 4 -12.51 14.49 -2.20
C GLY A 4 -11.80 15.00 -3.46
N GLN A 5 -12.57 15.27 -4.52
CA GLN A 5 -12.07 15.80 -5.79
C GLN A 5 -11.23 17.09 -5.58
N GLU A 6 -10.31 17.39 -6.49
CA GLU A 6 -9.57 18.66 -6.45
C GLU A 6 -10.51 19.89 -6.50
N ARG A 7 -10.04 21.01 -5.93
CA ARG A 7 -10.72 22.31 -5.94
C ARG A 7 -12.16 22.35 -5.38
N VAL A 8 -12.62 21.33 -4.65
CA VAL A 8 -13.92 21.34 -3.95
C VAL A 8 -13.89 22.06 -2.58
N GLY A 9 -12.79 22.69 -2.20
CA GLY A 9 -12.67 23.45 -0.94
C GLY A 9 -12.29 22.61 0.30
N LYS A 10 -11.52 21.54 0.12
CA LYS A 10 -11.00 20.67 1.21
C LYS A 10 -10.11 21.43 2.18
N THR A 11 -9.07 22.07 1.66
CA THR A 11 -8.11 22.85 2.45
C THR A 11 -8.81 24.03 3.13
N SER A 12 -9.71 24.72 2.43
CA SER A 12 -10.52 25.78 3.02
C SER A 12 -11.45 25.28 4.14
N LEU A 13 -12.01 24.07 4.01
CA LEU A 13 -12.78 23.42 5.08
C LEU A 13 -11.88 23.07 6.28
N MET A 14 -10.68 22.52 6.04
CA MET A 14 -9.68 22.25 7.07
C MET A 14 -9.33 23.52 7.86
N ARG A 15 -9.04 24.61 7.15
CA ARG A 15 -8.77 25.93 7.74
C ARG A 15 -9.94 26.42 8.58
N ASN A 16 -11.16 26.29 8.05
CA ASN A 16 -12.37 26.67 8.76
C ASN A 16 -12.54 25.83 10.04
N LEU A 17 -12.47 24.50 9.95
CA LEU A 17 -12.51 23.60 11.10
C LEU A 17 -11.48 24.02 12.15
N THR A 18 -10.25 24.33 11.76
CA THR A 18 -9.14 24.74 12.63
C THR A 18 -9.10 26.24 12.99
N ARG A 19 -10.20 26.95 12.74
CA ARG A 19 -10.43 28.37 13.08
C ARG A 19 -9.46 29.36 12.41
N GLN A 20 -8.78 28.93 11.36
CA GLN A 20 -7.99 29.81 10.51
C GLN A 20 -8.88 30.64 9.58
N SER A 21 -8.35 31.75 9.07
CA SER A 21 -9.03 32.60 8.10
C SER A 21 -9.15 31.93 6.72
N PHE A 22 -10.23 32.25 6.01
CA PHE A 22 -10.39 31.86 4.61
C PHE A 22 -9.32 32.51 3.73
N ASN A 23 -8.73 31.74 2.80
CA ASN A 23 -7.78 32.23 1.82
C ASN A 23 -8.32 31.98 0.40
N ARG A 24 -8.61 33.06 -0.33
CA ARG A 24 -9.16 32.98 -1.70
C ARG A 24 -8.12 32.57 -2.74
N ASN A 25 -6.84 32.77 -2.46
CA ASN A 25 -5.71 32.46 -3.34
C ASN A 25 -5.00 31.16 -2.94
N GLU A 26 -5.72 30.27 -2.25
CA GLU A 26 -5.21 28.98 -1.82
C GLU A 26 -4.89 28.10 -3.05
N SER A 27 -3.63 27.66 -3.17
CA SER A 27 -3.20 26.75 -4.21
C SER A 27 -3.83 25.36 -4.03
N SER A 28 -3.92 24.59 -5.11
CA SER A 28 -4.36 23.20 -5.00
C SER A 28 -3.36 22.40 -4.15
N THR A 29 -3.86 21.55 -3.25
CA THR A 29 -3.02 20.62 -2.48
C THR A 29 -2.28 19.69 -3.44
N GLU A 30 -0.97 19.56 -3.23
CA GLU A 30 -0.13 18.58 -3.92
C GLU A 30 0.14 17.41 -2.96
N GLY A 31 -0.14 16.17 -3.40
CA GLY A 31 0.01 14.92 -2.65
C GLY A 31 -0.79 14.85 -1.36
N ILE A 32 -0.14 14.79 -0.20
CA ILE A 32 -0.84 14.82 1.08
C ILE A 32 -0.11 15.84 1.95
N THR A 33 -0.88 16.62 2.69
CA THR A 33 -0.35 17.53 3.71
C THR A 33 -0.82 17.03 5.07
N SER A 34 0.06 16.35 5.80
CA SER A 34 -0.12 16.07 7.22
C SER A 34 0.42 17.28 7.97
N SER A 35 -0.47 18.13 8.49
CA SER A 35 -0.01 19.45 8.95
C SER A 35 -0.42 19.82 10.37
N LEU A 36 -1.36 19.14 11.03
CA LEU A 36 -2.07 19.80 12.13
C LEU A 36 -2.41 18.82 13.25
N ILE A 37 -1.71 18.94 14.40
CA ILE A 37 -2.17 18.39 15.68
C ILE A 37 -3.09 19.43 16.31
N CYS A 38 -4.30 19.00 16.65
CA CYS A 38 -5.31 19.84 17.26
C CYS A 38 -5.77 19.24 18.59
N ASN A 39 -5.81 20.07 19.64
CA ASN A 39 -6.37 19.68 20.93
C ASN A 39 -7.88 19.90 20.94
N ILE A 40 -8.61 19.02 21.62
CA ILE A 40 -10.03 19.17 21.90
C ILE A 40 -10.16 19.12 23.43
N ASP A 41 -10.21 20.30 24.06
CA ASP A 41 -10.41 20.48 25.51
C ASP A 41 -11.82 21.02 25.79
N ILE A 42 -12.48 20.48 26.81
CA ILE A 42 -13.86 20.79 27.21
C ILE A 42 -13.93 21.99 28.17
N GLN A 43 -12.83 22.34 28.87
CA GLN A 43 -12.86 23.48 29.79
C GLN A 43 -13.04 24.83 29.09
N HIS A 44 -12.68 24.88 27.83
CA HIS A 44 -12.92 26.01 26.95
C HIS A 44 -13.67 25.43 25.77
N ALA A 45 -14.98 25.63 25.66
CA ALA A 45 -15.62 25.55 24.35
C ALA A 45 -14.65 26.24 23.37
N THR A 46 -14.17 25.53 22.34
CA THR A 46 -12.99 25.88 21.53
C THR A 46 -11.65 25.38 22.11
N SER A 47 -10.98 24.44 21.42
CA SER A 47 -9.81 24.88 20.66
C SER A 47 -9.49 23.92 19.52
N TRP A 48 -10.44 23.79 18.57
CA TRP A 48 -10.12 23.50 17.16
C TRP A 48 -9.17 24.58 16.58
N ARG A 49 -8.01 24.78 17.19
CA ARG A 49 -6.98 25.76 16.89
C ARG A 49 -5.71 24.96 16.77
N LEU A 50 -4.93 25.34 15.78
CA LEU A 50 -3.63 24.74 15.59
C LEU A 50 -2.70 25.11 16.71
N HIS A 51 -1.86 24.16 17.09
CA HIS A 51 -0.65 24.47 17.82
C HIS A 51 0.22 25.37 16.92
N GLN A 52 0.49 26.61 17.33
CA GLN A 52 1.32 27.52 16.55
C GLN A 52 2.80 27.20 16.78
N GLU A 53 3.51 26.82 15.73
CA GLU A 53 4.97 26.92 15.65
C GLU A 53 5.32 28.41 15.52
N GLY A 54 5.94 29.03 16.54
CA GLY A 54 6.49 30.38 16.41
C GLY A 54 6.27 31.39 17.56
N GLY A 55 5.78 30.97 18.73
CA GLY A 55 5.88 31.79 19.95
C GLY A 55 7.17 31.46 20.70
N GLU A 56 7.92 32.46 21.15
CA GLU A 56 9.25 32.40 21.79
C GLU A 56 9.34 31.46 23.01
N SER A 57 9.37 30.16 22.77
CA SER A 57 9.94 29.12 23.62
C SER A 57 10.16 27.91 22.72
N ASN A 58 11.38 27.81 22.20
CA ASN A 58 11.82 26.80 21.25
C ASN A 58 11.76 25.41 21.86
N ASP A 59 10.73 24.61 21.59
CA ASP A 59 10.87 23.15 21.43
C ASP A 59 9.59 22.49 20.84
N PRO A 60 9.63 21.86 19.65
CA PRO A 60 8.57 20.96 19.16
C PRO A 60 8.32 19.78 20.11
N THR A 61 9.22 19.52 21.05
CA THR A 61 9.03 18.54 22.11
C THR A 61 8.15 19.03 23.27
N SER A 62 7.74 20.30 23.35
CA SER A 62 6.95 20.84 24.48
C SER A 62 5.66 20.06 24.75
N PHE A 63 4.86 19.72 23.74
CA PHE A 63 3.61 18.96 23.96
C PHE A 63 3.85 17.48 24.24
N GLN A 64 4.80 16.85 23.53
CA GLN A 64 5.22 15.49 23.90
C GLN A 64 5.83 15.48 25.30
N GLN A 65 6.51 16.53 25.74
CA GLN A 65 7.05 16.70 27.08
C GLN A 65 5.95 17.00 28.09
N GLU A 66 4.93 17.81 27.78
CA GLU A 66 3.79 18.06 28.68
C GLU A 66 2.92 16.81 28.83
N TYR A 67 2.68 16.07 27.75
CA TYR A 67 2.00 14.78 27.79
C TYR A 67 2.87 13.72 28.48
N LYS A 68 4.18 13.63 28.17
CA LYS A 68 5.12 12.74 28.88
C LYS A 68 5.29 13.15 30.34
N GLN A 69 5.23 14.43 30.71
CA GLN A 69 5.32 14.93 32.08
C GLN A 69 4.00 14.72 32.83
N GLY A 70 2.85 14.91 32.16
CA GLY A 70 1.53 14.59 32.70
C GLY A 70 1.46 13.10 33.02
N VAL A 71 1.80 12.25 32.05
CA VAL A 71 1.82 10.80 32.28
C VAL A 71 2.94 10.39 33.22
N ALA A 72 4.16 10.94 33.16
CA ALA A 72 5.20 10.65 34.15
C ALA A 72 4.76 11.05 35.57
N SER A 73 4.06 12.18 35.73
CA SER A 73 3.53 12.60 37.03
C SER A 73 2.40 11.71 37.54
N GLU A 74 1.57 11.17 36.63
CA GLU A 74 0.48 10.24 36.96
C GLU A 74 1.01 8.84 37.26
N VAL A 75 2.05 8.41 36.54
CA VAL A 75 2.76 7.14 36.76
C VAL A 75 3.55 7.19 38.05
N ASP A 76 4.30 8.27 38.31
CA ASP A 76 4.98 8.50 39.58
C ASP A 76 3.97 8.59 40.73
N TYR A 77 2.81 9.22 40.53
CA TYR A 77 1.74 9.26 41.52
C TYR A 77 1.17 7.85 41.81
N ASN A 78 0.82 7.08 40.78
CA ASN A 78 0.24 5.75 40.91
C ASN A 78 1.23 4.72 41.48
N ILE A 79 2.52 4.81 41.12
CA ILE A 79 3.58 3.99 41.70
C ILE A 79 3.77 4.35 43.18
N ASN A 80 3.88 5.64 43.50
CA ASN A 80 4.02 6.08 44.90
C ASN A 80 2.79 5.71 45.73
N GLN A 81 1.58 5.73 45.17
CA GLN A 81 0.36 5.32 45.86
C GLN A 81 0.35 3.81 46.13
N LYS A 82 0.71 2.97 45.14
CA LYS A 82 0.84 1.51 45.34
C LYS A 82 1.96 1.14 46.32
N VAL A 83 3.10 1.84 46.27
CA VAL A 83 4.20 1.64 47.24
C VAL A 83 3.76 2.05 48.64
N MET A 84 3.03 3.15 48.80
CA MET A 84 2.48 3.57 50.10
C MET A 84 1.41 2.60 50.63
N GLU A 85 0.54 2.06 49.77
CA GLU A 85 -0.42 1.02 50.16
C GLU A 85 0.28 -0.27 50.60
N GLN A 86 1.34 -0.68 49.90
CA GLN A 86 2.15 -1.83 50.28
C GLN A 86 2.92 -1.61 51.59
N LEU A 87 3.48 -0.42 51.81
CA LEU A 87 4.16 -0.06 53.06
C LEU A 87 3.18 -0.01 54.23
N LEU A 88 1.99 0.55 54.05
CA LEU A 88 0.93 0.57 55.08
C LEU A 88 0.39 -0.83 55.39
N ALA A 89 0.27 -1.70 54.37
CA ALA A 89 -0.10 -3.10 54.56
C ALA A 89 1.00 -3.88 55.31
N HIS A 90 2.26 -3.63 54.98
CA HIS A 90 3.42 -4.23 55.65
C HIS A 90 3.55 -3.77 57.10
N GLU A 91 3.33 -2.48 57.37
CA GLU A 91 3.36 -1.90 58.72
C GLU A 91 2.18 -2.36 59.58
N LYS A 92 1.00 -2.62 58.98
CA LYS A 92 -0.12 -3.29 59.66
C LYS A 92 0.19 -4.75 59.99
N LEU A 93 0.86 -5.47 59.08
CA LEU A 93 1.28 -6.85 59.33
C LEU A 93 2.34 -6.92 60.45
N ILE A 94 3.29 -5.98 60.46
CA ILE A 94 4.29 -5.88 61.54
C ILE A 94 3.60 -5.56 62.87
N ARG A 95 2.69 -4.56 62.92
CA ARG A 95 1.94 -4.23 64.14
C ARG A 95 1.08 -5.37 64.67
N ASN A 96 0.47 -6.15 63.77
CA ASN A 96 -0.31 -7.33 64.15
C ASN A 96 0.57 -8.50 64.62
N ALA A 97 1.83 -8.57 64.17
CA ALA A 97 2.80 -9.59 64.59
C ALA A 97 3.53 -9.22 65.89
N SER A 98 3.72 -7.93 66.18
CA SER A 98 4.47 -7.46 67.35
C SER A 98 3.61 -7.20 68.61
N GLY A 99 2.29 -7.37 68.55
CA GLY A 99 1.43 -7.44 69.74
C GLY A 99 1.47 -6.22 70.68
N ASP A 100 1.87 -5.05 70.19
CA ASP A 100 2.13 -3.89 71.03
C ASP A 100 1.08 -2.79 70.81
N ALA A 101 0.26 -2.60 71.85
CA ALA A 101 -0.77 -1.58 71.90
C ALA A 101 -0.19 -0.32 72.56
N GLY A 102 0.16 0.65 71.72
CA GLY A 102 0.22 2.06 72.13
C GLY A 102 1.62 2.64 72.30
N SER A 103 2.03 3.45 71.32
CA SER A 103 2.76 4.71 71.54
C SER A 103 2.90 5.46 70.21
N GLU A 104 2.47 6.72 70.17
CA GLU A 104 2.71 7.64 69.05
C GLU A 104 4.20 8.01 68.96
N PRO A 105 4.80 8.15 67.75
CA PRO A 105 6.15 8.68 67.64
C PRO A 105 6.18 10.20 67.46
N LEU A 106 7.06 10.80 68.26
CA LEU A 106 7.45 12.21 68.32
C LEU A 106 8.02 12.77 67.02
N SER A 107 7.86 14.09 66.90
CA SER A 107 8.40 14.99 65.89
C SER A 107 9.93 15.11 65.93
N SER A 108 10.57 14.90 64.78
CA SER A 108 11.94 15.37 64.52
C SER A 108 11.94 16.25 63.26
N GLN A 109 12.12 17.55 63.45
CA GLN A 109 12.39 18.51 62.38
C GLN A 109 13.85 18.42 61.94
N GLY A 110 14.09 18.33 60.62
CA GLY A 110 15.42 18.37 60.04
C GLY A 110 15.41 18.40 58.51
N GLN A 111 15.41 19.61 57.95
CA GLN A 111 15.98 20.00 56.64
C GLN A 111 15.51 19.27 55.36
N ALA A 112 14.43 19.79 54.75
CA ALA A 112 14.18 19.72 53.30
C ALA A 112 13.18 20.82 52.90
N ALA A 113 13.62 22.09 52.92
CA ALA A 113 12.77 23.25 52.65
C ALA A 113 13.32 24.11 51.51
N THR A 114 13.24 23.62 50.27
CA THR A 114 13.31 24.48 49.06
C THR A 114 12.46 23.98 47.87
N HIS A 115 11.85 22.79 47.91
CA HIS A 115 10.98 22.30 46.81
C HIS A 115 9.47 22.40 47.07
N THR A 116 9.03 22.88 48.23
CA THR A 116 7.65 22.69 48.69
C THR A 116 6.61 23.69 48.19
N GLU A 117 6.97 24.87 47.68
CA GLU A 117 5.95 25.88 47.29
C GLU A 117 5.30 25.54 45.94
N ALA A 118 6.12 25.16 44.94
CA ALA A 118 5.65 24.76 43.60
C ALA A 118 4.86 23.43 43.65
N ASP A 119 5.29 22.49 44.50
CA ASP A 119 4.60 21.21 44.68
C ASP A 119 3.30 21.34 45.48
N LYS A 120 3.21 22.31 46.42
CA LYS A 120 1.94 22.64 47.09
C LYS A 120 0.95 23.29 46.12
N ILE A 121 1.41 24.16 45.22
CA ILE A 121 0.57 24.78 44.18
C ILE A 121 0.08 23.74 43.16
N LYS A 122 0.94 22.79 42.75
CA LYS A 122 0.58 21.66 41.89
C LYS A 122 -0.42 20.71 42.57
N LYS A 123 -0.18 20.34 43.83
CA LYS A 123 -1.11 19.51 44.65
C LYS A 123 -2.48 20.18 44.87
N LYS A 124 -2.52 21.51 45.02
CA LYS A 124 -3.78 22.27 45.20
C LYS A 124 -4.56 22.44 43.88
N LYS A 125 -3.87 22.55 42.74
CA LYS A 125 -4.51 22.50 41.40
C LYS A 125 -5.03 21.10 41.05
N LEU A 126 -4.33 20.04 41.46
CA LEU A 126 -4.74 18.66 41.21
C LEU A 126 -5.91 18.21 42.11
N ARG A 127 -5.93 18.62 43.38
CA ARG A 127 -7.10 18.43 44.26
C ARG A 127 -8.37 19.13 43.73
N ARG A 128 -8.23 20.35 43.20
CA ARG A 128 -9.34 21.04 42.52
C ARG A 128 -9.83 20.33 41.25
N ARG A 129 -8.98 19.55 40.57
CA ARG A 129 -9.37 18.73 39.40
C ARG A 129 -10.19 17.49 39.77
N GLN A 130 -9.96 16.91 40.95
CA GLN A 130 -10.69 15.73 41.43
C GLN A 130 -12.01 16.07 42.13
N GLU A 131 -12.15 17.26 42.70
CA GLU A 131 -13.39 17.72 43.35
C GLU A 131 -14.48 18.14 42.34
N SER A 132 -14.13 18.44 41.08
CA SER A 132 -15.08 18.65 39.98
C SER A 132 -15.34 17.33 39.24
N GLY A 133 -16.22 16.48 39.78
CA GLY A 133 -16.56 15.15 39.27
C GLY A 133 -17.30 15.10 37.92
N ASN A 134 -16.93 15.95 36.95
CA ASN A 134 -17.51 15.93 35.61
C ASN A 134 -16.57 16.55 34.54
N MET A 135 -15.32 16.06 34.43
CA MET A 135 -14.40 16.49 33.38
C MET A 135 -14.06 15.34 32.47
N GLU A 136 -14.71 15.32 31.29
CA GLU A 136 -14.37 14.44 30.18
C GLU A 136 -12.94 14.72 29.69
N GLU A 137 -12.20 13.66 29.37
CA GLU A 137 -10.79 13.73 28.97
C GLU A 137 -10.59 14.44 27.61
N PRO A 138 -9.50 15.18 27.42
CA PRO A 138 -9.22 15.87 26.16
C PRO A 138 -8.89 14.88 25.04
N ILE A 139 -9.41 15.11 23.83
CA ILE A 139 -9.09 14.32 22.63
C ILE A 139 -8.03 15.05 21.80
N VAL A 140 -7.07 14.31 21.25
CA VAL A 140 -6.10 14.83 20.28
C VAL A 140 -6.45 14.30 18.89
N LEU A 141 -6.59 15.19 17.91
CA LEU A 141 -6.80 14.81 16.51
C LEU A 141 -5.60 15.22 15.65
N SER A 142 -5.19 14.32 14.76
CA SER A 142 -4.29 14.62 13.64
C SER A 142 -5.14 14.83 12.37
N ILE A 143 -4.95 15.98 11.70
CA ILE A 143 -5.69 16.33 10.49
C ILE A 143 -4.78 16.19 9.27
N TRP A 144 -5.29 15.44 8.29
CA TRP A 144 -4.64 15.12 7.02
C TRP A 144 -5.48 15.66 5.88
N ASP A 145 -4.89 16.49 5.01
CA ASP A 145 -5.52 17.00 3.78
C ASP A 145 -4.95 16.24 2.58
N PHE A 146 -5.80 15.48 1.89
CA PHE A 146 -5.41 14.70 0.72
C PHE A 146 -5.61 15.54 -0.55
N ALA A 147 -4.67 15.43 -1.49
CA ALA A 147 -4.83 15.96 -2.83
C ALA A 147 -6.01 15.30 -3.54
N GLY A 148 -6.56 15.99 -4.53
CA GLY A 148 -7.74 15.53 -5.26
C GLY A 148 -7.49 15.27 -6.75
N GLN A 149 -6.23 15.29 -7.16
CA GLN A 149 -5.78 15.02 -8.51
C GLN A 149 -5.56 13.52 -8.68
N ASP A 150 -6.01 12.97 -9.82
CA ASP A 150 -5.96 11.53 -10.13
C ASP A 150 -4.56 10.91 -9.98
N LEU A 151 -3.51 11.66 -10.32
CA LEU A 151 -2.12 11.19 -10.27
C LEU A 151 -1.68 10.75 -8.87
N TYR A 152 -2.31 11.26 -7.80
CA TYR A 152 -1.96 10.92 -6.42
C TYR A 152 -2.70 9.70 -5.89
N TYR A 153 -3.80 9.28 -6.53
CA TYR A 153 -4.68 8.22 -6.01
C TYR A 153 -3.98 6.86 -5.89
N THR A 154 -3.00 6.59 -6.74
CA THR A 154 -2.15 5.39 -6.67
C THR A 154 -1.35 5.30 -5.38
N THR A 155 -1.10 6.42 -4.70
CA THR A 155 -0.27 6.49 -3.49
C THR A 155 -1.06 6.71 -2.20
N HIS A 156 -2.23 7.36 -2.28
CA HIS A 156 -3.09 7.67 -1.13
C HIS A 156 -3.44 6.45 -0.28
N GLN A 157 -3.65 5.30 -0.90
CA GLN A 157 -3.98 4.04 -0.24
C GLN A 157 -2.99 3.66 0.88
N THR A 158 -1.73 4.06 0.77
CA THR A 158 -0.68 3.80 1.78
C THR A 158 -0.95 4.49 3.11
N PHE A 159 -1.73 5.58 3.10
CA PHE A 159 -1.94 6.47 4.24
C PHE A 159 -3.37 6.38 4.80
N LEU A 160 -4.23 5.53 4.24
CA LEU A 160 -5.57 5.30 4.78
C LEU A 160 -5.48 4.40 6.02
N SER A 161 -6.18 4.78 7.10
CA SER A 161 -6.15 4.06 8.37
C SER A 161 -7.56 3.68 8.84
N SER A 162 -7.67 2.54 9.52
CA SER A 162 -8.91 2.16 10.21
C SER A 162 -9.19 3.02 11.43
N ARG A 163 -8.18 3.55 12.14
CA ARG A 163 -8.38 4.41 13.32
C ARG A 163 -8.44 5.88 12.91
N ALA A 164 -9.38 6.20 12.01
CA ALA A 164 -9.53 7.54 11.47
C ALA A 164 -11.00 7.93 11.28
N ILE A 165 -11.28 9.23 11.36
CA ILE A 165 -12.53 9.83 10.92
C ILE A 165 -12.33 10.40 9.51
N TYR A 166 -13.19 10.04 8.58
CA TYR A 166 -13.14 10.51 7.21
C TYR A 166 -14.14 11.65 6.98
N VAL A 167 -13.70 12.70 6.31
CA VAL A 167 -14.55 13.82 5.87
C VAL A 167 -14.45 13.88 4.35
N VAL A 168 -15.47 13.37 3.66
CA VAL A 168 -15.56 13.40 2.19
C VAL A 168 -16.22 14.72 1.78
N VAL A 169 -15.50 15.50 0.98
CA VAL A 169 -15.89 16.86 0.60
C VAL A 169 -16.25 16.92 -0.88
N PHE A 170 -17.32 17.63 -1.21
CA PHE A 170 -17.72 17.90 -2.59
C PHE A 170 -18.29 19.32 -2.74
N ASN A 171 -18.36 19.82 -3.98
CA ASN A 171 -18.93 21.13 -4.28
C ASN A 171 -20.44 21.01 -4.53
N LEU A 172 -21.27 21.72 -3.75
CA LEU A 172 -22.73 21.70 -3.91
C LEU A 172 -23.21 22.36 -5.20
N CYS A 173 -22.38 23.19 -5.83
CA CYS A 173 -22.74 23.86 -7.09
C CYS A 173 -22.58 22.95 -8.32
N HIS A 174 -21.91 21.81 -8.18
CA HIS A 174 -21.74 20.89 -9.30
C HIS A 174 -22.99 20.03 -9.49
N ASP A 175 -23.44 19.89 -10.73
CA ASP A 175 -24.49 18.96 -11.11
C ASP A 175 -23.98 17.52 -10.88
N LEU A 176 -24.65 16.78 -9.99
CA LEU A 176 -24.21 15.48 -9.52
C LEU A 176 -24.04 14.44 -10.63
N ASN A 177 -24.69 14.63 -11.78
CA ASN A 177 -24.70 13.68 -12.88
C ASN A 177 -23.93 14.18 -14.11
N LYS A 178 -23.33 15.38 -14.05
CA LYS A 178 -22.50 15.89 -15.15
C LYS A 178 -21.01 15.69 -14.85
N PRO A 179 -20.23 15.22 -15.83
CA PRO A 179 -18.78 15.16 -15.72
C PRO A 179 -18.20 16.51 -15.30
N VAL A 180 -17.30 16.51 -14.31
CA VAL A 180 -16.56 17.71 -13.91
C VAL A 180 -15.21 17.69 -14.62
N PRO A 181 -14.88 18.70 -15.47
CA PRO A 181 -13.59 18.76 -16.14
C PRO A 181 -12.46 18.72 -15.11
N ASP A 182 -11.53 17.78 -15.27
CA ASP A 182 -10.37 17.65 -14.39
C ASP A 182 -9.33 18.70 -14.78
N CYS A 183 -8.88 19.55 -13.84
CA CYS A 183 -7.94 20.65 -14.11
C CYS A 183 -6.53 20.12 -14.42
N SER A 184 -6.23 18.86 -14.09
CA SER A 184 -4.91 18.25 -14.23
C SER A 184 -4.71 17.45 -15.53
N SER A 185 -5.76 17.26 -16.33
CA SER A 185 -5.69 16.40 -17.51
C SER A 185 -5.62 17.20 -18.83
N THR A 186 -4.42 17.25 -19.42
CA THR A 186 -4.25 17.41 -20.88
C THR A 186 -4.72 16.16 -21.65
N ALA A 187 -5.26 15.15 -20.98
CA ALA A 187 -5.77 13.92 -21.57
C ALA A 187 -7.27 13.84 -21.36
N GLN A 188 -8.02 13.77 -22.45
CA GLN A 188 -9.48 13.81 -22.57
C GLN A 188 -10.22 12.59 -21.93
N GLY A 189 -9.82 12.17 -20.72
CA GLY A 189 -10.55 11.23 -19.85
C GLY A 189 -12.04 11.55 -19.81
N GLN A 190 -12.91 10.55 -19.83
CA GLN A 190 -14.29 10.77 -19.39
C GLN A 190 -14.23 11.21 -17.92
N ALA A 191 -14.40 12.51 -17.70
CA ALA A 191 -14.45 13.10 -16.38
C ALA A 191 -15.52 12.40 -15.54
N MET A 192 -15.18 12.02 -14.30
CA MET A 192 -16.17 11.48 -13.38
C MET A 192 -17.18 12.55 -12.99
N THR A 193 -18.42 12.13 -12.76
CA THR A 193 -19.46 12.98 -12.17
C THR A 193 -19.22 13.13 -10.67
N PRO A 194 -19.77 14.17 -10.00
CA PRO A 194 -19.62 14.31 -8.55
C PRO A 194 -20.13 13.09 -7.77
N ILE A 195 -21.22 12.44 -8.21
CA ILE A 195 -21.72 11.22 -7.54
C ILE A 195 -20.74 10.05 -7.69
N GLN A 196 -20.05 9.94 -8.83
CA GLN A 196 -19.01 8.94 -9.05
C GLN A 196 -17.78 9.23 -8.17
N TYR A 197 -17.38 10.48 -8.00
CA TYR A 197 -16.30 10.85 -7.07
C TYR A 197 -16.65 10.51 -5.62
N LEU A 198 -17.90 10.76 -5.19
CA LEU A 198 -18.36 10.39 -3.85
C LEU A 198 -18.30 8.87 -3.65
N ASP A 199 -18.83 8.10 -4.60
CA ASP A 199 -18.78 6.64 -4.57
C ASP A 199 -17.33 6.13 -4.54
N PHE A 200 -16.45 6.70 -5.37
CA PHE A 200 -15.03 6.38 -5.42
C PHE A 200 -14.33 6.56 -4.06
N TRP A 201 -14.49 7.72 -3.41
CA TRP A 201 -13.82 7.99 -2.14
C TRP A 201 -14.37 7.14 -1.00
N MET A 202 -15.70 6.95 -0.94
CA MET A 202 -16.30 6.09 0.08
C MET A 202 -15.92 4.62 -0.11
N ARG A 203 -15.89 4.12 -1.35
CA ARG A 203 -15.39 2.76 -1.64
C ARG A 203 -13.92 2.62 -1.34
N SER A 204 -13.11 3.64 -1.61
CA SER A 204 -11.68 3.64 -1.27
C SER A 204 -11.50 3.46 0.24
N VAL A 205 -12.14 4.29 1.06
CA VAL A 205 -12.11 4.14 2.53
C VAL A 205 -12.54 2.73 2.94
N TYR A 206 -13.68 2.26 2.43
CA TYR A 206 -14.20 0.92 2.75
C TYR A 206 -13.27 -0.22 2.33
N THR A 207 -12.52 -0.07 1.24
CA THR A 207 -11.71 -1.14 0.65
C THR A 207 -10.33 -1.26 1.30
N TYR A 208 -9.74 -0.13 1.68
CA TYR A 208 -8.38 -0.09 2.26
C TYR A 208 -8.36 -0.20 3.79
N THR A 209 -9.45 0.17 4.47
CA THR A 209 -9.50 0.16 5.94
C THR A 209 -10.04 -1.16 6.50
N LYS A 210 -9.70 -1.49 7.75
CA LYS A 210 -10.39 -2.54 8.52
C LYS A 210 -11.52 -1.89 9.31
N GLU A 211 -12.63 -2.61 9.48
CA GLU A 211 -13.64 -2.18 10.46
C GLU A 211 -13.07 -2.40 11.85
N ASN A 212 -13.23 -1.40 12.70
CA ASN A 212 -12.95 -1.56 14.12
C ASN A 212 -14.18 -2.22 14.75
N PRO A 213 -14.08 -3.49 15.19
CA PRO A 213 -15.23 -4.19 15.74
C PRO A 213 -15.67 -3.49 17.03
N SER A 214 -16.96 -3.19 17.11
CA SER A 214 -17.59 -2.74 18.35
C SER A 214 -18.34 -3.91 18.98
N GLN A 215 -18.23 -4.06 20.30
CA GLN A 215 -19.04 -5.03 21.07
C GLN A 215 -20.52 -4.62 21.10
N VAL A 216 -20.81 -3.34 20.89
CA VAL A 216 -22.16 -2.80 20.82
C VAL A 216 -22.56 -2.67 19.35
N ARG A 217 -23.78 -3.11 19.00
CA ARG A 217 -24.36 -2.89 17.68
C ARG A 217 -24.62 -1.39 17.49
N LEU A 218 -23.64 -0.69 16.95
CA LEU A 218 -23.79 0.70 16.54
C LEU A 218 -24.62 0.77 15.25
N ASP A 219 -25.44 1.81 15.14
CA ASP A 219 -26.15 2.14 13.89
C ASP A 219 -25.16 2.47 12.77
N GLN A 220 -24.03 3.07 13.14
CA GLN A 220 -22.91 3.42 12.27
C GLN A 220 -21.67 2.55 12.55
N LYS A 221 -21.02 2.06 11.50
CA LYS A 221 -19.75 1.31 11.58
C LYS A 221 -18.53 2.24 11.54
N SER A 222 -17.40 1.77 12.08
CA SER A 222 -16.12 2.45 12.10
C SER A 222 -15.16 1.88 11.04
N PRO A 223 -14.43 2.69 10.26
CA PRO A 223 -14.25 4.14 10.44
C PRO A 223 -15.44 4.98 9.94
N PRO A 224 -15.82 6.05 10.66
CA PRO A 224 -16.96 6.89 10.31
C PRO A 224 -16.63 7.84 9.14
N ILE A 225 -17.60 8.02 8.24
CA ILE A 225 -17.49 8.86 7.04
C ILE A 225 -18.51 10.01 7.10
N PHE A 226 -18.04 11.23 7.32
CA PHE A 226 -18.83 12.46 7.19
C PHE A 226 -18.89 12.92 5.75
N LEU A 227 -20.06 13.40 5.31
CA LEU A 227 -20.24 14.01 4.00
C LEU A 227 -20.46 15.52 4.13
N VAL A 228 -19.60 16.31 3.48
CA VAL A 228 -19.60 17.77 3.56
C VAL A 228 -19.66 18.39 2.16
N GLY A 229 -20.77 19.06 1.85
CA GLY A 229 -20.92 19.90 0.68
C GLY A 229 -20.47 21.33 0.96
N THR A 230 -19.57 21.87 0.14
CA THR A 230 -19.04 23.25 0.25
C THR A 230 -19.75 24.20 -0.73
N HIS A 231 -19.36 25.49 -0.72
CA HIS A 231 -19.92 26.54 -1.57
C HIS A 231 -21.42 26.74 -1.39
N ARG A 232 -21.91 26.50 -0.16
CA ARG A 232 -23.33 26.54 0.16
C ARG A 232 -24.00 27.81 -0.38
N ASN A 233 -23.40 28.99 -0.16
CA ASN A 233 -24.06 30.25 -0.49
C ASN A 233 -24.12 30.52 -2.00
N SER A 234 -23.33 29.80 -2.80
CA SER A 234 -23.34 29.87 -4.27
C SER A 234 -24.35 28.90 -4.91
N VAL A 235 -25.01 28.05 -4.13
CA VAL A 235 -26.02 27.11 -4.64
C VAL A 235 -27.23 27.89 -5.16
N GLY A 236 -27.57 27.64 -6.43
CA GLY A 236 -28.69 28.28 -7.13
C GLY A 236 -28.43 29.73 -7.57
N GLY A 237 -27.20 30.23 -7.45
CA GLY A 237 -26.84 31.61 -7.75
C GLY A 237 -26.77 32.53 -6.53
N GLU A 238 -26.12 33.68 -6.68
CA GLU A 238 -25.87 34.63 -5.58
C GLU A 238 -27.18 35.23 -5.04
N ASP A 239 -28.12 35.56 -5.92
CA ASP A 239 -29.39 36.22 -5.59
C ASP A 239 -30.47 35.30 -5.03
N MET A 240 -30.24 33.98 -4.95
CA MET A 240 -31.25 33.04 -4.49
C MET A 240 -31.60 33.23 -3.00
N PRO A 241 -32.90 33.28 -2.62
CA PRO A 241 -33.30 33.32 -1.22
C PRO A 241 -32.82 32.10 -0.43
N ASP A 242 -32.40 32.29 0.83
CA ASP A 242 -31.85 31.21 1.67
C ASP A 242 -32.83 30.04 1.88
N LYS A 243 -34.14 30.31 1.85
CA LYS A 243 -35.19 29.28 1.98
C LYS A 243 -35.23 28.35 0.75
N GLU A 244 -35.19 28.91 -0.46
CA GLU A 244 -35.16 28.13 -1.70
C GLU A 244 -33.83 27.38 -1.84
N ARG A 245 -32.73 28.04 -1.52
CA ARG A 245 -31.39 27.42 -1.47
C ARG A 245 -31.34 26.20 -0.55
N LYS A 246 -32.01 26.26 0.61
CA LYS A 246 -32.12 25.11 1.54
C LYS A 246 -32.88 23.94 0.92
N VAL A 247 -33.94 24.20 0.13
CA VAL A 247 -34.69 23.14 -0.57
C VAL A 247 -33.78 22.47 -1.60
N LEU A 248 -33.09 23.25 -2.44
CA LEU A 248 -32.19 22.71 -3.46
C LEU A 248 -31.06 21.85 -2.84
N ILE A 249 -30.46 22.28 -1.74
CA ILE A 249 -29.47 21.50 -1.00
C ILE A 249 -30.06 20.18 -0.49
N ASN A 250 -31.30 20.20 0.03
CA ASN A 250 -31.96 19.01 0.51
C ASN A 250 -32.24 18.02 -0.63
N ASP A 251 -32.59 18.51 -1.82
CA ASP A 251 -32.80 17.68 -3.01
C ASP A 251 -31.48 17.02 -3.46
N ILE A 252 -30.38 17.78 -3.47
CA ILE A 252 -29.02 17.26 -3.73
C ILE A 252 -28.70 16.13 -2.75
N PHE A 253 -28.88 16.35 -1.44
CA PHE A 253 -28.62 15.34 -0.43
C PHE A 253 -29.54 14.13 -0.55
N THR A 254 -30.82 14.33 -0.90
CA THR A 254 -31.77 13.23 -1.13
C THR A 254 -31.35 12.37 -2.32
N HIS A 255 -30.88 13.00 -3.40
CA HIS A 255 -30.35 12.29 -4.55
C HIS A 255 -29.12 11.44 -4.17
N ILE A 256 -28.15 12.03 -3.44
CA ILE A 256 -26.97 11.28 -2.97
C ILE A 256 -27.38 10.07 -2.13
N ARG A 257 -28.32 10.24 -1.18
CA ARG A 257 -28.80 9.13 -0.35
C ARG A 257 -29.41 8.02 -1.21
N LYS A 258 -30.24 8.38 -2.19
CA LYS A 258 -30.89 7.41 -3.09
C LYS A 258 -29.88 6.59 -3.89
N GLU A 259 -28.85 7.23 -4.42
CA GLU A 259 -27.85 6.57 -5.27
C GLU A 259 -26.87 5.69 -4.47
N LEU A 260 -26.53 6.09 -3.24
CA LEU A 260 -25.47 5.45 -2.46
C LEU A 260 -25.96 4.50 -1.34
N CYS A 261 -27.25 4.49 -1.00
CA CYS A 261 -27.76 3.72 0.14
C CYS A 261 -27.67 2.20 0.01
N THR A 262 -27.59 1.69 -1.22
CA THR A 262 -27.45 0.25 -1.50
C THR A 262 -26.00 -0.24 -1.48
N LYS A 263 -25.04 0.69 -1.35
CA LYS A 263 -23.61 0.38 -1.44
C LYS A 263 -23.09 -0.22 -0.14
N PRO A 264 -22.08 -1.10 -0.18
CA PRO A 264 -21.60 -1.85 0.99
C PRO A 264 -21.04 -0.95 2.10
N TYR A 265 -20.53 0.22 1.75
CA TYR A 265 -19.98 1.20 2.69
C TYR A 265 -21.04 2.10 3.35
N TRP A 266 -22.31 2.01 2.95
CA TRP A 266 -23.35 2.95 3.41
C TRP A 266 -23.45 3.00 4.94
N ARG A 267 -23.26 1.86 5.62
CA ARG A 267 -23.29 1.78 7.09
C ARG A 267 -22.15 2.51 7.80
N PHE A 268 -21.12 2.96 7.08
CA PHE A 268 -20.03 3.75 7.62
C PHE A 268 -20.31 5.25 7.49
N VAL A 269 -21.27 5.65 6.66
CA VAL A 269 -21.63 7.05 6.40
C VAL A 269 -22.46 7.60 7.56
N VAL A 270 -22.05 8.75 8.10
CA VAL A 270 -22.82 9.50 9.11
C VAL A 270 -24.12 10.00 8.48
N ASN A 271 -25.25 9.80 9.15
CA ASN A 271 -26.57 10.16 8.62
C ASN A 271 -26.72 11.66 8.28
N ASP A 272 -26.09 12.51 9.07
CA ASP A 272 -26.12 13.97 8.91
C ASP A 272 -25.19 14.44 7.80
N PHE A 273 -25.76 15.12 6.80
CA PHE A 273 -25.02 15.73 5.70
C PHE A 273 -24.89 17.23 5.92
N TYR A 274 -23.69 17.78 5.70
CA TYR A 274 -23.37 19.14 6.07
C TYR A 274 -23.19 20.02 4.84
N ALA A 275 -23.94 21.12 4.76
CA ALA A 275 -23.74 22.16 3.76
C ALA A 275 -23.04 23.37 4.39
N ILE A 276 -21.76 23.55 4.06
CA ILE A 276 -20.84 24.51 4.67
C ILE A 276 -20.46 25.61 3.67
N GLU A 277 -20.36 26.83 4.19
CA GLU A 277 -19.75 27.96 3.48
C GLU A 277 -18.42 28.28 4.15
N ASN A 278 -17.31 28.13 3.43
CA ASN A 278 -15.95 28.31 3.98
C ASN A 278 -15.51 29.77 3.99
N SER A 279 -16.14 30.62 3.18
CA SER A 279 -15.85 32.06 3.16
C SER A 279 -16.41 32.82 4.37
N LEU A 280 -17.33 32.22 5.12
CA LEU A 280 -17.89 32.81 6.35
C LEU A 280 -16.94 32.64 7.55
N PRO A 281 -17.06 33.50 8.58
CA PRO A 281 -16.25 33.38 9.79
C PRO A 281 -16.34 32.00 10.45
N SER A 282 -15.21 31.54 11.01
CA SER A 282 -15.04 30.19 11.56
C SER A 282 -15.87 29.87 12.81
N ASN A 283 -16.64 30.83 13.31
CA ASN A 283 -17.59 30.68 14.42
C ASN A 283 -19.05 30.51 13.95
N SER A 284 -19.30 30.25 12.67
CA SER A 284 -20.67 30.02 12.19
C SER A 284 -21.32 28.82 12.92
N LYS A 285 -22.65 28.87 13.10
CA LYS A 285 -23.39 27.79 13.79
C LYS A 285 -23.19 26.42 13.12
N LYS A 286 -23.10 26.40 11.80
CA LYS A 286 -22.97 25.15 11.02
C LYS A 286 -21.60 24.48 11.17
N ILE A 287 -20.52 25.25 11.08
CA ILE A 287 -19.17 24.68 11.27
C ILE A 287 -18.97 24.25 12.72
N SER A 288 -19.54 24.98 13.69
CA SER A 288 -19.52 24.59 15.09
C SER A 288 -20.26 23.27 15.31
N HIS A 289 -21.47 23.13 14.76
CA HIS A 289 -22.21 21.86 14.80
C HIS A 289 -21.45 20.69 14.15
N LEU A 290 -20.72 20.93 13.05
CA LEU A 290 -19.88 19.90 12.43
C LEU A 290 -18.72 19.48 13.35
N ARG A 291 -18.05 20.44 14.00
CA ARG A 291 -16.97 20.16 14.97
C ARG A 291 -17.48 19.33 16.15
N ASP A 292 -18.60 19.76 16.74
CA ASP A 292 -19.19 19.11 17.91
C ASP A 292 -19.60 17.66 17.56
N HIS A 293 -20.16 17.43 16.36
CA HIS A 293 -20.51 16.07 15.93
C HIS A 293 -19.26 15.23 15.64
N ILE A 294 -18.23 15.77 14.98
CA ILE A 294 -16.97 15.04 14.78
C ILE A 294 -16.36 14.62 16.12
N GLU A 295 -16.35 15.52 17.11
CA GLU A 295 -15.87 15.22 18.46
C GLU A 295 -16.72 14.13 19.14
N ALA A 296 -18.04 14.28 19.14
CA ALA A 296 -18.95 13.30 19.73
C ALA A 296 -18.83 11.93 19.07
N THR A 297 -18.61 11.87 17.75
CA THR A 297 -18.34 10.63 17.03
C THR A 297 -16.98 10.06 17.40
N ALA A 298 -15.93 10.89 17.48
CA ALA A 298 -14.61 10.46 17.92
C ALA A 298 -14.66 9.76 19.28
N ARG A 299 -15.36 10.34 20.28
CA ARG A 299 -15.52 9.76 21.62
C ARG A 299 -16.18 8.38 21.63
N LYS A 300 -17.01 8.08 20.62
CA LYS A 300 -17.76 6.82 20.51
C LYS A 300 -17.01 5.74 19.73
N GLU A 301 -15.85 6.05 19.17
CA GLU A 301 -15.07 5.10 18.39
C GLU A 301 -14.59 3.93 19.27
N PRO A 302 -14.59 2.67 18.78
CA PRO A 302 -14.37 1.49 19.62
C PRO A 302 -12.99 1.42 20.30
N TYR A 303 -12.01 2.13 19.75
CA TYR A 303 -10.63 2.17 20.25
C TYR A 303 -10.38 3.30 21.27
N MET A 304 -11.36 4.16 21.54
CA MET A 304 -11.24 5.19 22.57
C MET A 304 -11.41 4.57 23.96
N GLY A 305 -10.46 4.87 24.85
CA GLY A 305 -10.37 4.24 26.18
C GLY A 305 -9.58 2.93 26.19
N GLU A 306 -8.99 2.51 25.07
CA GLU A 306 -8.03 1.39 25.07
C GLU A 306 -6.84 1.69 25.98
N GLU A 307 -6.53 0.76 26.88
CA GLU A 307 -5.33 0.83 27.71
C GLU A 307 -4.09 0.47 26.89
N ILE A 308 -3.04 1.28 26.98
CA ILE A 308 -1.74 1.02 26.36
C ILE A 308 -0.65 0.91 27.42
N PRO A 309 0.37 0.06 27.21
CA PRO A 309 1.51 0.01 28.11
C PRO A 309 2.19 1.38 28.24
N LEU A 310 2.37 1.85 29.47
CA LEU A 310 3.01 3.16 29.76
C LEU A 310 4.37 3.34 29.08
N ARG A 311 5.11 2.23 28.89
CA ARG A 311 6.41 2.27 28.22
C ARG A 311 6.30 2.69 26.76
N TRP A 312 5.18 2.43 26.07
CA TRP A 312 4.97 2.86 24.68
C TRP A 312 5.00 4.38 24.56
N LEU A 313 4.59 5.11 25.60
CA LEU A 313 4.66 6.58 25.64
C LEU A 313 6.10 7.13 25.59
N LYS A 314 7.09 6.29 25.91
CA LYS A 314 8.50 6.63 25.72
C LYS A 314 8.91 6.62 24.24
N PHE A 315 8.06 6.11 23.34
CA PHE A 315 8.32 6.09 21.91
C PHE A 315 8.31 7.52 21.40
N ASP A 316 9.52 8.02 21.16
CA ASP A 316 9.77 9.37 20.71
C ASP A 316 10.22 9.32 19.25
N ARG A 317 9.32 9.76 18.37
CA ARG A 317 9.59 9.79 16.93
C ARG A 317 10.84 10.61 16.59
N ASN A 318 11.05 11.75 17.25
CA ASN A 318 12.18 12.62 16.95
C ASN A 318 13.49 11.93 17.35
N LYS A 319 13.50 11.31 18.53
CA LYS A 319 14.64 10.49 18.98
C LYS A 319 14.91 9.31 18.04
N MET A 320 13.87 8.64 17.54
CA MET A 320 14.02 7.54 16.58
C MET A 320 14.55 8.05 15.23
N THR A 321 14.12 9.23 14.79
CA THR A 321 14.65 9.86 13.58
C THR A 321 16.13 10.21 13.74
N GLU A 322 16.56 10.71 14.90
CA GLU A 322 17.99 10.91 15.20
C GLU A 322 18.78 9.60 15.14
N VAL A 323 18.22 8.50 15.67
CA VAL A 323 18.84 7.17 15.57
C VAL A 323 18.96 6.72 14.11
N ALA A 324 17.94 6.98 13.28
CA ALA A 324 17.96 6.66 11.86
C ALA A 324 19.09 7.40 11.14
N ILE A 325 19.17 8.72 11.35
CA ILE A 325 20.20 9.59 10.76
C ILE A 325 21.61 9.14 11.17
N ARG A 326 21.83 8.81 12.45
CA ARG A 326 23.15 8.35 12.94
C ARG A 326 23.54 6.97 12.41
N SER A 327 22.57 6.08 12.21
CA SER A 327 22.81 4.70 11.78
C SER A 327 23.07 4.56 10.28
N ALA A 328 22.55 5.49 9.47
CA ALA A 328 22.48 5.34 8.02
C ALA A 328 23.72 5.87 7.24
N ARG A 329 24.90 5.88 7.88
CA ARG A 329 26.22 6.23 7.28
C ARG A 329 26.19 7.45 6.35
N GLY A 330 25.47 8.51 6.74
CA GLY A 330 25.40 9.76 5.96
C GLY A 330 24.15 9.95 5.09
N THR A 331 23.17 9.05 5.14
CA THR A 331 21.85 9.29 4.54
C THR A 331 20.86 9.77 5.60
N GLU A 332 20.36 11.00 5.50
CA GLU A 332 19.38 11.55 6.44
C GLU A 332 17.95 10.98 6.20
N THR A 333 17.78 9.66 6.21
CA THR A 333 16.48 9.02 5.96
C THR A 333 15.79 8.66 7.28
N PRO A 334 14.50 8.98 7.46
CA PRO A 334 13.74 8.62 8.66
C PRO A 334 13.22 7.18 8.57
N VAL A 335 14.07 6.23 8.18
CA VAL A 335 13.73 4.82 7.97
C VAL A 335 14.59 3.95 8.86
N LEU A 336 13.96 3.07 9.62
CA LEU A 336 14.63 2.10 10.48
C LEU A 336 14.15 0.69 10.16
N ASN A 337 14.98 -0.29 10.51
CA ASN A 337 14.54 -1.66 10.60
C ASN A 337 14.10 -2.07 12.02
N LEU A 338 13.38 -3.19 12.13
CA LEU A 338 12.90 -3.73 13.40
C LEU A 338 14.01 -3.89 14.44
N ASN A 339 15.17 -4.42 14.04
CA ASN A 339 16.31 -4.62 14.94
C ASN A 339 16.89 -3.31 15.48
N GLN A 340 16.92 -2.26 14.66
CA GLN A 340 17.37 -0.93 15.08
C GLN A 340 16.40 -0.32 16.11
N ILE A 341 15.09 -0.45 15.87
CA ILE A 341 14.07 0.02 16.82
C ILE A 341 14.12 -0.79 18.10
N LYS A 342 14.22 -2.11 18.00
CA LYS A 342 14.33 -3.03 19.13
C LYS A 342 15.46 -2.61 20.07
N LYS A 343 16.65 -2.35 19.51
CA LYS A 343 17.83 -1.88 20.27
C LYS A 343 17.65 -0.47 20.83
N ALA A 344 17.11 0.45 20.05
CA ALA A 344 16.93 1.85 20.47
C ALA A 344 15.87 2.01 21.56
N PHE A 345 14.84 1.17 21.54
CA PHE A 345 13.69 1.22 22.45
C PHE A 345 13.81 0.27 23.64
N GLY A 346 14.69 -0.74 23.57
CA GLY A 346 14.94 -1.68 24.66
C GLY A 346 13.78 -2.65 24.92
N VAL A 347 13.03 -3.01 23.88
CA VAL A 347 11.94 -4.00 23.97
C VAL A 347 12.47 -5.35 23.52
N GLU A 348 12.57 -6.30 24.45
CA GLU A 348 13.08 -7.64 24.15
C GLU A 348 12.02 -8.52 23.48
N ASP A 349 10.76 -8.34 23.86
CA ASP A 349 9.61 -9.05 23.31
C ASP A 349 9.24 -8.53 21.91
N GLU A 350 9.38 -9.40 20.91
CA GLU A 350 9.04 -9.06 19.54
C GLU A 350 7.54 -8.81 19.37
N THR A 351 6.67 -9.60 20.00
CA THR A 351 5.21 -9.42 19.87
C THR A 351 4.75 -8.07 20.41
N GLU A 352 5.31 -7.64 21.54
CA GLU A 352 5.08 -6.30 22.07
C GLU A 352 5.52 -5.21 21.08
N LEU A 353 6.72 -5.34 20.51
CA LEU A 353 7.25 -4.39 19.52
C LEU A 353 6.35 -4.28 18.29
N LEU A 354 5.94 -5.41 17.69
CA LEU A 354 5.08 -5.41 16.50
C LEU A 354 3.72 -4.77 16.82
N THR A 355 3.16 -5.05 18.00
CA THR A 355 1.88 -4.48 18.44
C THR A 355 1.98 -2.96 18.63
N MET A 356 3.05 -2.48 19.26
CA MET A 356 3.31 -1.05 19.42
C MET A 356 3.48 -0.34 18.07
N LEU A 357 4.25 -0.91 17.15
CA LEU A 357 4.46 -0.32 15.82
C LEU A 357 3.16 -0.28 15.02
N LYS A 358 2.33 -1.32 15.11
CA LYS A 358 1.01 -1.35 14.50
C LYS A 358 0.08 -0.29 15.10
N PHE A 359 0.12 -0.09 16.41
CA PHE A 359 -0.62 0.99 17.08
C PHE A 359 -0.22 2.37 16.52
N TYR A 360 1.07 2.68 16.43
CA TYR A 360 1.53 3.95 15.87
C TYR A 360 1.27 4.09 14.36
N HIS A 361 1.25 2.98 13.63
CA HIS A 361 0.86 2.95 12.22
C HIS A 361 -0.63 3.27 12.04
N ASP A 362 -1.50 2.65 12.83
CA ASP A 362 -2.93 2.91 12.79
C ASP A 362 -3.26 4.35 13.21
N LEU A 363 -2.46 4.96 14.10
CA LEU A 363 -2.54 6.41 14.41
C LEU A 363 -2.00 7.32 13.31
N GLY A 364 -1.33 6.78 12.29
CA GLY A 364 -0.68 7.54 11.22
C GLY A 364 0.59 8.29 11.66
N HIS A 365 1.16 7.95 12.82
CA HIS A 365 2.40 8.57 13.30
C HIS A 365 3.63 8.04 12.59
N ILE A 366 3.60 6.76 12.21
CA ILE A 366 4.63 6.06 11.44
C ILE A 366 3.94 5.25 10.33
N ILE A 367 4.74 4.70 9.42
CA ILE A 367 4.26 3.71 8.46
C ILE A 367 5.04 2.42 8.69
N TYR A 368 4.30 1.36 8.99
CA TYR A 368 4.86 0.05 9.29
C TYR A 368 4.07 -1.05 8.58
N PHE A 369 4.79 -1.94 7.91
CA PHE A 369 4.22 -2.98 7.06
C PHE A 369 4.37 -4.40 7.59
N GLY A 370 4.95 -4.59 8.79
CA GLY A 370 5.03 -5.90 9.43
C GLY A 370 3.82 -6.17 10.34
N GLY A 371 3.22 -7.36 10.26
CA GLY A 371 2.11 -7.74 11.14
C GLY A 371 1.58 -9.15 10.88
N ASP A 372 0.80 -9.68 11.84
CA ASP A 372 0.38 -11.09 12.03
C ASP A 372 -0.37 -11.81 10.88
N GLY A 373 -0.44 -11.24 9.68
CA GLY A 373 -1.05 -11.91 8.51
C GLY A 373 -0.06 -12.58 7.57
N ASP A 374 1.20 -12.16 7.57
CA ASP A 374 2.07 -12.44 6.45
C ASP A 374 3.12 -13.50 6.78
N LYS A 375 2.95 -14.72 6.26
CA LYS A 375 4.05 -15.70 6.19
C LYS A 375 4.79 -15.66 4.84
N LYS A 376 4.24 -14.99 3.81
CA LYS A 376 4.75 -15.07 2.42
C LYS A 376 5.47 -13.82 1.89
N SER A 377 5.10 -12.59 2.31
CA SER A 377 5.78 -11.38 1.83
C SER A 377 6.90 -10.95 2.78
N GLN A 378 8.18 -11.08 2.39
CA GLN A 378 9.33 -10.82 3.27
C GLN A 378 9.96 -9.43 3.05
N ALA A 379 9.60 -8.73 1.97
CA ALA A 379 10.33 -7.54 1.49
C ALA A 379 10.18 -6.27 2.37
N LEU A 380 9.01 -6.08 3.01
CA LEU A 380 8.67 -4.86 3.77
C LEU A 380 8.45 -5.07 5.26
N LYS A 381 8.40 -6.31 5.74
CA LYS A 381 8.10 -6.62 7.15
C LYS A 381 9.05 -5.94 8.12
N ASP A 382 10.30 -5.81 7.72
CA ASP A 382 11.33 -5.26 8.59
C ASP A 382 11.47 -3.74 8.46
N VAL A 383 10.66 -3.05 7.65
CA VAL A 383 10.82 -1.61 7.37
C VAL A 383 9.82 -0.78 8.17
N VAL A 384 10.33 0.21 8.90
CA VAL A 384 9.56 1.21 9.61
C VAL A 384 9.94 2.60 9.13
N ILE A 385 8.97 3.33 8.59
CA ILE A 385 9.13 4.71 8.16
C ILE A 385 8.61 5.60 9.28
N LEU A 386 9.52 6.38 9.89
CA LEU A 386 9.22 7.19 11.06
C LEU A 386 8.51 8.49 10.70
N ASP A 387 8.69 8.99 9.48
CA ASP A 387 8.05 10.21 9.00
C ASP A 387 7.18 9.92 7.75
N PRO A 388 5.84 9.86 7.91
CA PRO A 388 4.92 9.72 6.80
C PRO A 388 5.00 10.86 5.78
N GLN A 389 5.27 12.11 6.21
CA GLN A 389 5.33 13.26 5.30
C GLN A 389 6.53 13.13 4.36
N TRP A 390 7.66 12.66 4.88
CA TRP A 390 8.81 12.32 4.05
C TRP A 390 8.46 11.29 2.97
N LEU A 391 7.71 10.22 3.28
CA LEU A 391 7.28 9.24 2.26
C LEU A 391 6.36 9.87 1.22
N ILE A 392 5.43 10.72 1.65
CA ILE A 392 4.54 11.46 0.75
C ILE A 392 5.36 12.29 -0.23
N ASP A 393 6.36 13.02 0.26
CA ASP A 393 7.18 13.89 -0.57
C ASP A 393 8.06 13.08 -1.54
N VAL A 394 8.52 11.90 -1.13
CA VAL A 394 9.16 10.92 -2.01
C VAL A 394 8.22 10.49 -3.13
N PHE A 395 6.99 10.08 -2.80
CA PHE A 395 6.00 9.68 -3.79
C PHE A 395 5.64 10.82 -4.75
N LYS A 396 5.47 12.05 -4.25
CA LYS A 396 5.24 13.24 -5.08
C LYS A 396 6.29 13.34 -6.18
N LYS A 397 7.59 13.31 -5.85
CA LYS A 397 8.67 13.46 -6.83
C LYS A 397 8.66 12.42 -7.96
N VAL A 398 7.93 11.33 -7.82
CA VAL A 398 7.83 10.24 -8.80
C VAL A 398 6.56 10.32 -9.62
N ILE A 399 5.45 10.70 -8.99
CA ILE A 399 4.12 10.71 -9.63
C ILE A 399 3.76 12.08 -10.21
N THR A 400 4.36 13.17 -9.73
CA THR A 400 4.07 14.56 -10.16
C THR A 400 4.98 15.05 -11.27
N VAL A 401 5.56 14.12 -12.03
CA VAL A 401 6.67 14.39 -12.95
C VAL A 401 6.10 15.09 -14.18
N THR A 402 5.86 16.40 -14.03
CA THR A 402 5.43 17.32 -15.08
C THR A 402 6.58 18.28 -15.31
N PRO A 403 7.19 18.30 -16.50
CA PRO A 403 8.25 19.24 -16.78
C PRO A 403 7.67 20.67 -16.87
N PRO A 404 8.21 21.66 -16.14
CA PRO A 404 8.03 23.07 -16.46
C PRO A 404 8.37 23.33 -17.93
N GLN A 405 7.63 24.24 -18.58
CA GLN A 405 7.85 24.60 -19.99
C GLN A 405 9.30 25.04 -20.30
N ARG A 406 10.04 25.54 -19.30
CA ARG A 406 11.48 25.87 -19.41
C ARG A 406 12.41 24.67 -19.24
N GLN A 407 12.00 23.60 -18.55
CA GLN A 407 12.79 22.37 -18.36
C GLN A 407 12.65 21.40 -19.55
N MET A 408 11.73 21.67 -20.49
CA MET A 408 11.60 20.93 -21.76
C MET A 408 12.77 21.12 -22.74
N THR A 409 13.87 21.78 -22.37
CA THR A 409 15.08 21.86 -23.21
C THR A 409 16.16 20.85 -22.77
N ASP A 410 16.22 20.48 -21.49
CA ASP A 410 17.22 19.57 -20.95
C ASP A 410 16.62 18.16 -20.76
N HIS A 411 17.34 17.11 -21.15
CA HIS A 411 16.93 15.70 -21.01
C HIS A 411 15.55 15.34 -21.63
N VAL A 412 15.12 16.08 -22.66
CA VAL A 412 13.81 15.92 -23.34
C VAL A 412 13.55 14.48 -23.77
N GLN A 413 14.58 13.79 -24.26
CA GLN A 413 14.47 12.40 -24.67
C GLN A 413 14.10 11.50 -23.49
N SER A 414 14.77 11.65 -22.34
CA SER A 414 14.46 10.90 -21.11
C SER A 414 13.05 11.20 -20.60
N TRP A 415 12.61 12.45 -20.68
CA TRP A 415 11.24 12.85 -20.32
C TRP A 415 10.19 12.20 -21.22
N ASN A 416 10.43 12.17 -22.53
CA ASN A 416 9.55 11.52 -23.49
C ASN A 416 9.51 10.01 -23.26
N ARG A 417 10.65 9.36 -23.01
CA ARG A 417 10.70 7.93 -22.66
C ARG A 417 9.91 7.61 -21.39
N LEU A 418 9.97 8.46 -20.36
CA LEU A 418 9.16 8.27 -19.16
C LEU A 418 7.66 8.36 -19.47
N LYS A 419 7.26 9.33 -20.29
CA LYS A 419 5.86 9.59 -20.62
C LYS A 419 5.27 8.58 -21.61
N GLU A 420 6.05 8.16 -22.59
CA GLU A 420 5.59 7.33 -23.71
C GLU A 420 5.84 5.84 -23.48
N ASP A 421 7.00 5.49 -22.91
CA ASP A 421 7.42 4.11 -22.69
C ASP A 421 7.34 3.70 -21.20
N GLY A 422 7.11 4.65 -20.29
CA GLY A 422 7.13 4.40 -18.86
C GLY A 422 8.55 4.14 -18.34
N ILE A 423 9.59 4.61 -19.04
CA ILE A 423 10.99 4.33 -18.69
C ILE A 423 11.64 5.53 -18.01
N LEU A 424 12.02 5.36 -16.75
CA LEU A 424 12.74 6.34 -15.94
C LEU A 424 14.25 6.05 -15.95
N GLU A 425 15.01 6.88 -16.65
CA GLU A 425 16.47 6.74 -16.77
C GLU A 425 17.22 7.38 -15.58
N ASP A 426 18.39 6.83 -15.23
CA ASP A 426 19.21 7.32 -14.12
C ASP A 426 19.58 8.81 -14.23
N ILE A 427 19.79 9.29 -15.46
CA ILE A 427 20.11 10.69 -15.74
C ILE A 427 18.96 11.61 -15.35
N LEU A 428 17.73 11.20 -15.64
CA LEU A 428 16.54 11.95 -15.31
C LEU A 428 16.28 11.89 -13.79
N ILE A 429 16.52 10.75 -13.15
CA ILE A 429 16.48 10.63 -11.69
C ILE A 429 17.46 11.62 -11.04
N ARG A 430 18.70 11.68 -11.54
CA ARG A 430 19.72 12.60 -10.99
C ARG A 430 19.31 14.06 -11.15
N HIS A 431 18.64 14.39 -12.25
CA HIS A 431 18.12 15.72 -12.50
C HIS A 431 16.92 16.06 -11.60
N MET A 432 15.96 15.15 -11.45
CA MET A 432 14.75 15.36 -10.66
C MET A 432 15.01 15.38 -9.14
N TRP A 433 16.02 14.64 -8.69
CA TRP A 433 16.31 14.42 -7.27
C TRP A 433 17.62 15.09 -6.84
N GLN A 434 18.05 16.17 -7.50
CA GLN A 434 19.31 16.87 -7.21
C GLN A 434 19.51 17.20 -5.72
N ASP A 435 18.44 17.59 -5.04
CA ASP A 435 18.39 17.97 -3.62
C ASP A 435 18.35 16.78 -2.65
N ILE A 436 18.08 15.56 -3.13
CA ILE A 436 17.98 14.34 -2.31
C ILE A 436 18.82 13.18 -2.85
N LEU A 437 19.79 13.45 -3.75
CA LEU A 437 20.71 12.46 -4.32
C LEU A 437 21.36 11.54 -3.28
N PRO A 438 21.78 12.02 -2.08
CA PRO A 438 22.34 11.14 -1.06
C PRO A 438 21.37 10.01 -0.67
N LYS A 439 20.06 10.23 -0.78
CA LYS A 439 19.00 9.29 -0.40
C LYS A 439 18.52 8.43 -1.56
N LYS A 440 18.98 8.68 -2.80
CA LYS A 440 18.47 8.08 -4.05
C LYS A 440 18.28 6.56 -3.99
N GLN A 441 19.29 5.80 -3.57
CA GLN A 441 19.18 4.33 -3.56
C GLN A 441 18.10 3.85 -2.59
N ALA A 442 18.05 4.43 -1.39
CA ALA A 442 17.01 4.10 -0.40
C ALA A 442 15.60 4.42 -0.93
N LEU A 443 15.45 5.49 -1.73
CA LEU A 443 14.18 5.82 -2.38
C LEU A 443 13.80 4.79 -3.45
N LEU A 444 14.74 4.41 -4.31
CA LEU A 444 14.51 3.40 -5.35
C LEU A 444 14.15 2.04 -4.74
N ASP A 445 14.87 1.63 -3.70
CA ASP A 445 14.59 0.41 -2.95
C ASP A 445 13.18 0.46 -2.35
N LEU A 446 12.82 1.59 -1.73
CA LEU A 446 11.50 1.78 -1.14
C LEU A 446 10.41 1.70 -2.21
N MET A 447 10.53 2.48 -3.29
CA MET A 447 9.55 2.49 -4.37
C MET A 447 9.41 1.13 -5.07
N GLY A 448 10.52 0.40 -5.22
CA GLY A 448 10.51 -0.98 -5.68
C GLY A 448 9.68 -1.87 -4.77
N LYS A 449 9.84 -1.74 -3.45
CA LYS A 449 9.02 -2.48 -2.48
C LYS A 449 7.53 -2.11 -2.50
N PHE A 450 7.17 -0.89 -2.92
CA PHE A 450 5.78 -0.47 -3.11
C PHE A 450 5.18 -0.85 -4.48
N ASP A 451 5.92 -1.60 -5.30
CA ASP A 451 5.55 -1.95 -6.67
C ASP A 451 5.18 -0.71 -7.53
N LEU A 452 5.84 0.42 -7.28
CA LEU A 452 5.71 1.64 -8.09
C LEU A 452 6.67 1.65 -9.28
N LEU A 453 7.81 0.97 -9.12
CA LEU A 453 8.77 0.76 -10.20
C LEU A 453 9.47 -0.60 -10.11
N CYS A 454 10.15 -1.00 -11.18
CA CYS A 454 11.12 -2.08 -11.16
C CYS A 454 12.32 -1.75 -12.04
N GLU A 455 13.50 -2.22 -11.63
CA GLU A 455 14.71 -2.08 -12.43
C GLU A 455 14.57 -2.83 -13.77
N ARG A 456 15.01 -2.19 -14.84
CA ARG A 456 14.96 -2.71 -16.20
C ARG A 456 16.26 -3.45 -16.53
N VAL A 457 16.15 -4.69 -17.01
CA VAL A 457 17.31 -5.47 -17.47
C VAL A 457 17.60 -5.14 -18.93
N ASP A 458 18.61 -4.31 -19.19
CA ASP A 458 19.02 -3.91 -20.55
C ASP A 458 20.16 -4.80 -21.09
N GLN A 459 20.06 -5.23 -22.36
CA GLN A 459 21.11 -5.98 -23.06
C GLN A 459 22.13 -5.09 -23.77
N HIS A 460 21.75 -3.86 -24.10
CA HIS A 460 22.60 -2.91 -24.82
C HIS A 460 23.46 -2.08 -23.86
N ASN A 461 23.44 -2.41 -22.57
CA ASN A 461 24.34 -1.79 -21.61
C ASN A 461 25.78 -2.16 -21.95
N ASP A 462 26.56 -1.14 -22.31
CA ASP A 462 28.00 -1.24 -22.43
C ASP A 462 28.56 -1.73 -21.08
N PRO A 463 29.30 -2.85 -21.03
CA PRO A 463 29.92 -3.36 -19.80
C PRO A 463 30.81 -2.32 -19.10
N THR A 464 31.28 -1.30 -19.83
CA THR A 464 32.15 -0.24 -19.32
C THR A 464 31.39 0.92 -18.67
N SER A 465 30.08 1.08 -18.93
CA SER A 465 29.23 2.11 -18.33
C SER A 465 27.75 1.68 -18.32
N PRO A 466 27.33 0.83 -17.35
CA PRO A 466 25.94 0.39 -17.27
C PRO A 466 25.02 1.59 -16.99
N THR A 467 24.13 1.88 -17.94
CA THR A 467 23.04 2.83 -17.74
C THR A 467 21.90 2.13 -17.00
N VAL A 468 21.58 2.61 -15.80
CA VAL A 468 20.49 2.07 -14.98
C VAL A 468 19.18 2.74 -15.41
N SER A 469 18.12 1.96 -15.57
CA SER A 469 16.79 2.48 -15.88
C SER A 469 15.71 1.65 -15.19
N TYR A 470 14.52 2.23 -15.04
CA TYR A 470 13.42 1.63 -14.31
C TYR A 470 12.13 1.73 -15.12
N TYR A 471 11.28 0.71 -15.05
CA TYR A 471 9.90 0.82 -15.52
C TYR A 471 9.02 1.47 -14.44
N VAL A 472 8.19 2.43 -14.84
CA VAL A 472 7.23 3.17 -14.01
C VAL A 472 5.87 3.23 -14.73
N PRO A 473 5.10 2.12 -14.76
CA PRO A 473 3.90 2.02 -15.59
C PRO A 473 2.81 3.07 -15.30
N SER A 474 2.73 3.58 -14.07
CA SER A 474 1.76 4.61 -13.69
C SER A 474 2.01 5.97 -14.35
N MET A 475 3.19 6.18 -14.94
CA MET A 475 3.59 7.41 -15.64
C MET A 475 3.32 7.39 -17.15
N LEU A 476 2.90 6.24 -17.69
CA LEU A 476 2.50 6.11 -19.09
C LEU A 476 1.37 7.09 -19.41
N GLN A 477 1.46 7.80 -20.52
CA GLN A 477 0.38 8.69 -20.92
C GLN A 477 -0.87 7.89 -21.30
N LYS A 478 -2.02 8.25 -20.74
CA LYS A 478 -3.33 7.80 -21.20
C LYS A 478 -3.52 8.23 -22.67
N ARG A 479 -3.34 7.30 -23.62
CA ARG A 479 -3.67 7.51 -25.03
C ARG A 479 -5.07 6.97 -25.30
N PHE A 480 -5.93 7.78 -25.92
CA PHE A 480 -7.21 7.31 -26.45
C PHE A 480 -6.94 6.49 -27.69
N SER A 481 -6.95 5.17 -27.58
CA SER A 481 -7.13 4.32 -28.75
C SER A 481 -8.56 4.51 -29.25
N VAL A 482 -8.74 5.33 -30.29
CA VAL A 482 -9.92 5.31 -31.16
C VAL A 482 -9.84 4.05 -32.00
N SER A 483 -10.04 2.93 -31.33
CA SER A 483 -10.37 1.64 -31.91
C SER A 483 -10.53 0.68 -30.76
N GLN A 484 -11.78 0.29 -30.49
CA GLN A 484 -12.02 -1.11 -30.22
C GLN A 484 -11.61 -1.85 -31.50
N GLU A 485 -10.31 -2.04 -31.72
CA GLU A 485 -9.93 -3.22 -32.49
C GLU A 485 -10.45 -4.36 -31.64
N SER A 486 -11.51 -4.97 -32.15
CA SER A 486 -11.93 -6.28 -31.73
C SER A 486 -10.72 -7.19 -31.94
N ASP A 487 -9.83 -7.27 -30.94
CA ASP A 487 -8.93 -8.39 -30.71
C ASP A 487 -9.86 -9.59 -30.37
N LYS A 488 -10.69 -9.99 -31.34
CA LYS A 488 -11.03 -11.38 -31.57
C LYS A 488 -9.74 -12.02 -32.07
N GLN A 489 -8.75 -12.09 -31.19
CA GLN A 489 -7.72 -13.10 -31.34
C GLN A 489 -8.44 -14.39 -31.03
N ASP A 490 -9.02 -14.99 -32.08
CA ASP A 490 -9.85 -16.21 -32.05
C ASP A 490 -9.15 -17.42 -31.38
N ASN A 491 -7.90 -17.25 -30.91
CA ASN A 491 -7.02 -18.27 -30.37
C ASN A 491 -6.40 -17.91 -29.02
N ALA A 492 -6.81 -16.83 -28.35
CA ALA A 492 -6.31 -16.50 -27.02
C ALA A 492 -7.10 -17.27 -25.94
N SER A 493 -6.40 -17.76 -24.92
CA SER A 493 -7.04 -18.21 -23.68
C SER A 493 -7.29 -16.99 -22.80
N VAL A 494 -8.56 -16.65 -22.58
CA VAL A 494 -8.94 -15.40 -21.91
C VAL A 494 -9.72 -15.67 -20.63
N PHE A 495 -9.30 -15.04 -19.54
CA PHE A 495 -10.07 -14.97 -18.29
C PHE A 495 -10.01 -13.55 -17.72
N PHE A 496 -10.83 -13.28 -16.72
CA PHE A 496 -11.07 -11.95 -16.16
C PHE A 496 -10.89 -11.97 -14.65
N VAL A 497 -10.36 -10.88 -14.11
CA VAL A 497 -10.42 -10.58 -12.69
C VAL A 497 -11.55 -9.57 -12.47
N ASP A 498 -12.67 -10.02 -11.93
CA ASP A 498 -13.82 -9.18 -11.65
C ASP A 498 -13.74 -8.61 -10.23
N PHE A 499 -13.71 -7.28 -10.09
CA PHE A 499 -13.67 -6.57 -8.82
C PHE A 499 -15.05 -6.11 -8.33
N GLN A 500 -16.13 -6.69 -8.87
CA GLN A 500 -17.51 -6.41 -8.46
C GLN A 500 -17.85 -4.91 -8.51
N GLY A 501 -17.22 -4.20 -9.46
CA GLY A 501 -17.45 -2.78 -9.73
C GLY A 501 -16.53 -1.81 -9.00
N PHE A 502 -15.51 -2.23 -8.24
CA PHE A 502 -14.51 -1.31 -7.69
C PHE A 502 -13.07 -1.84 -7.83
N LEU A 503 -12.35 -1.31 -8.81
CA LEU A 503 -10.91 -1.52 -8.93
C LEU A 503 -10.16 -0.28 -8.43
N PRO A 504 -9.41 -0.39 -7.33
CA PRO A 504 -8.31 0.50 -6.98
C PRO A 504 -7.43 0.97 -8.15
N ASP A 505 -7.31 2.29 -8.35
CA ASP A 505 -6.57 2.85 -9.50
C ASP A 505 -5.11 2.40 -9.58
N GLY A 506 -4.42 2.29 -8.43
CA GLY A 506 -3.02 1.85 -8.39
C GLY A 506 -2.82 0.34 -8.45
N LEU A 507 -3.87 -0.48 -8.31
CA LEU A 507 -3.71 -1.94 -8.22
C LEU A 507 -3.27 -2.54 -9.56
N PHE A 508 -3.82 -2.04 -10.67
CA PHE A 508 -3.44 -2.49 -12.00
C PHE A 508 -1.95 -2.25 -12.27
N HIS A 509 -1.45 -1.03 -12.03
CA HIS A 509 -0.04 -0.72 -12.30
C HIS A 509 0.92 -1.50 -11.39
N ARG A 510 0.54 -1.80 -10.14
CA ARG A 510 1.32 -2.68 -9.26
C ARG A 510 1.40 -4.11 -9.80
N LEU A 511 0.28 -4.64 -10.30
CA LEU A 511 0.27 -5.95 -10.94
C LEU A 511 1.14 -5.97 -12.21
N VAL A 512 1.11 -4.89 -13.01
CA VAL A 512 2.00 -4.69 -14.16
C VAL A 512 3.47 -4.69 -13.74
N VAL A 513 3.86 -3.98 -12.68
CA VAL A 513 5.24 -3.97 -12.17
C VAL A 513 5.70 -5.38 -11.77
N ARG A 514 4.82 -6.17 -11.15
CA ARG A 514 5.12 -7.57 -10.81
C ARG A 514 5.23 -8.46 -12.05
N ALA A 515 4.36 -8.25 -13.06
CA ALA A 515 4.41 -8.95 -14.34
C ALA A 515 5.69 -8.63 -15.11
N LEU A 516 6.17 -7.38 -15.06
CA LEU A 516 7.44 -6.97 -15.63
C LEU A 516 8.61 -7.74 -15.01
N ARG A 517 8.69 -7.77 -13.67
CA ARG A 517 9.73 -8.54 -12.96
C ARG A 517 9.70 -10.01 -13.35
N TRP A 518 8.52 -10.62 -13.30
CA TRP A 518 8.35 -12.03 -13.66
C TRP A 518 8.74 -12.34 -15.11
N SER A 519 8.33 -11.48 -16.05
CA SER A 519 8.70 -11.58 -17.47
C SER A 519 10.23 -11.48 -17.66
N GLN A 520 10.89 -10.53 -16.98
CA GLN A 520 12.34 -10.37 -17.04
C GLN A 520 13.09 -11.58 -16.46
N ASP A 521 12.60 -12.15 -15.35
CA ASP A 521 13.17 -13.35 -14.73
C ASP A 521 13.09 -14.58 -15.65
N LEU A 522 12.07 -14.62 -16.52
CA LEU A 522 11.93 -15.64 -17.57
C LEU A 522 12.82 -15.39 -18.79
N GLY A 523 13.53 -14.25 -18.84
CA GLY A 523 14.39 -13.84 -19.96
C GLY A 523 13.70 -12.92 -20.97
N GLY A 524 12.47 -12.50 -20.70
CA GLY A 524 11.71 -11.55 -21.49
C GLY A 524 12.29 -10.14 -21.43
N LYS A 525 12.22 -9.42 -22.55
CA LYS A 525 12.84 -8.10 -22.72
C LYS A 525 11.93 -7.22 -23.55
N ASP A 526 12.02 -5.91 -23.31
CA ASP A 526 11.27 -4.86 -24.03
C ASP A 526 9.77 -5.16 -24.17
N PRO A 527 9.03 -5.26 -23.04
CA PRO A 527 7.60 -5.51 -23.04
C PRO A 527 6.85 -4.34 -23.67
N ASN A 528 5.73 -4.64 -24.34
CA ASN A 528 4.86 -3.63 -24.91
C ASN A 528 3.93 -3.08 -23.81
N LEU A 529 4.15 -1.83 -23.41
CA LEU A 529 3.41 -1.18 -22.33
C LEU A 529 2.57 0.00 -22.84
N GLN A 530 1.35 0.08 -22.33
CA GLN A 530 0.39 1.16 -22.48
C GLN A 530 -0.25 1.41 -21.10
N TYR A 531 -0.83 2.59 -20.89
CA TYR A 531 -1.37 2.95 -19.57
C TYR A 531 -2.41 1.96 -19.02
N GLU A 532 -3.22 1.34 -19.89
CA GLU A 532 -4.26 0.35 -19.54
C GLU A 532 -3.98 -1.05 -20.10
N ARG A 533 -2.81 -1.31 -20.70
CA ARG A 533 -2.46 -2.63 -21.27
C ARG A 533 -0.97 -2.89 -21.18
N GLY A 534 -0.58 -4.09 -20.77
CA GLY A 534 0.81 -4.55 -20.87
C GLY A 534 0.88 -5.95 -21.44
N SER A 535 1.83 -6.20 -22.35
CA SER A 535 2.14 -7.53 -22.88
C SER A 535 3.50 -7.98 -22.40
N PHE A 536 3.59 -9.24 -21.99
CA PHE A 536 4.71 -9.80 -21.25
C PHE A 536 5.09 -11.18 -21.80
N TYR A 537 6.38 -11.46 -21.77
CA TYR A 537 6.95 -12.73 -22.21
C TYR A 537 6.71 -13.82 -21.17
N VAL A 538 6.44 -15.05 -21.64
CA VAL A 538 6.41 -16.25 -20.78
C VAL A 538 7.46 -17.25 -21.23
N ASP A 539 7.48 -17.57 -22.53
CA ASP A 539 8.48 -18.42 -23.17
C ASP A 539 8.60 -18.08 -24.68
N VAL A 540 9.42 -18.84 -25.41
CA VAL A 540 9.66 -18.60 -26.85
C VAL A 540 8.42 -18.77 -27.74
N GLN A 541 7.39 -19.46 -27.25
CA GLN A 541 6.14 -19.72 -27.96
C GLN A 541 4.94 -18.97 -27.37
N HIS A 542 5.07 -18.33 -26.21
CA HIS A 542 3.93 -17.76 -25.48
C HIS A 542 4.21 -16.38 -24.88
N GLU A 543 3.18 -15.54 -24.94
CA GLU A 543 3.09 -14.26 -24.27
C GLU A 543 1.75 -14.15 -23.55
N PHE A 544 1.66 -13.26 -22.56
CA PHE A 544 0.38 -12.91 -21.95
C PHE A 544 0.21 -11.40 -21.87
N ALA A 545 -1.02 -10.94 -21.91
CA ALA A 545 -1.38 -9.54 -21.78
C ALA A 545 -2.32 -9.32 -20.60
N LEU A 546 -2.07 -8.24 -19.85
CA LEU A 546 -2.98 -7.68 -18.87
C LEU A 546 -3.62 -6.43 -19.47
N GLN A 547 -4.94 -6.34 -19.43
CA GLN A 547 -5.67 -5.19 -19.94
C GLN A 547 -6.71 -4.73 -18.90
N LEU A 548 -6.60 -3.48 -18.48
CA LEU A 548 -7.61 -2.81 -17.69
C LEU A 548 -8.80 -2.48 -18.60
N ALA A 549 -10.00 -2.89 -18.18
CA ALA A 549 -11.22 -2.57 -18.88
C ALA A 549 -12.31 -2.13 -17.91
N ARG A 550 -13.11 -1.15 -18.35
CA ARG A 550 -14.25 -0.61 -17.61
C ARG A 550 -15.48 -0.66 -18.51
N GLN A 551 -16.52 -1.38 -18.10
CA GLN A 551 -17.77 -1.50 -18.85
C GLN A 551 -18.96 -1.49 -17.90
N ASN A 552 -19.97 -0.65 -18.16
CA ASN A 552 -21.22 -0.62 -17.39
C ASN A 552 -21.04 -0.52 -15.85
N ASN A 553 -20.14 0.34 -15.37
CA ASN A 553 -19.74 0.46 -13.95
C ASN A 553 -19.05 -0.78 -13.34
N LEU A 554 -18.66 -1.76 -14.16
CA LEU A 554 -17.75 -2.84 -13.79
C LEU A 554 -16.33 -2.45 -14.17
N ALA A 555 -15.38 -2.77 -13.29
CA ALA A 555 -13.95 -2.64 -13.55
C ALA A 555 -13.33 -4.03 -13.40
N PHE A 556 -12.67 -4.49 -14.46
CA PHE A 556 -12.05 -5.80 -14.50
C PHE A 556 -10.69 -5.74 -15.18
N ILE A 557 -9.84 -6.70 -14.85
CA ILE A 557 -8.58 -6.92 -15.55
C ILE A 557 -8.80 -8.13 -16.47
N LYS A 558 -8.76 -7.92 -17.78
CA LYS A 558 -8.74 -8.98 -18.77
C LYS A 558 -7.32 -9.54 -18.86
N VAL A 559 -7.21 -10.86 -18.75
CA VAL A 559 -5.95 -11.60 -18.91
C VAL A 559 -6.07 -12.44 -20.17
N SER A 560 -5.15 -12.23 -21.12
CA SER A 560 -5.13 -12.95 -22.39
C SER A 560 -3.81 -13.70 -22.53
N VAL A 561 -3.85 -15.01 -22.70
CA VAL A 561 -2.66 -15.85 -22.98
C VAL A 561 -2.67 -16.21 -24.46
N MET A 562 -1.55 -16.01 -25.14
CA MET A 562 -1.44 -16.07 -26.59
C MET A 562 -0.16 -16.80 -27.00
N ARG A 563 -0.16 -17.42 -28.18
CA ARG A 563 1.09 -17.88 -28.80
C ARG A 563 1.83 -16.70 -29.42
N ALA A 564 3.11 -16.56 -29.11
CA ALA A 564 4.01 -15.57 -29.68
C ALA A 564 4.13 -15.77 -31.20
N GLN A 565 4.09 -14.68 -31.97
CA GLN A 565 4.34 -14.77 -33.40
C GLN A 565 5.83 -15.00 -33.66
N VAL A 566 6.18 -16.18 -34.17
CA VAL A 566 7.56 -16.50 -34.55
C VAL A 566 7.96 -15.61 -35.73
N VAL A 567 8.68 -14.52 -35.47
CA VAL A 567 9.32 -13.72 -36.52
C VAL A 567 10.54 -14.50 -37.01
N HIS A 568 10.37 -15.34 -38.02
CA HIS A 568 11.49 -15.98 -38.69
C HIS A 568 12.36 -14.93 -39.39
N THR A 569 13.47 -14.57 -38.76
CA THR A 569 14.56 -13.82 -39.39
C THR A 569 15.36 -14.73 -40.32
N ARG A 570 14.80 -15.07 -41.49
CA ARG A 570 15.52 -15.46 -42.74
C ARG A 570 14.52 -15.73 -43.88
N PRO A 571 14.76 -15.23 -45.10
CA PRO A 571 13.89 -15.47 -46.24
C PRO A 571 14.25 -16.81 -46.88
N PHE A 572 13.69 -17.92 -46.38
CA PHE A 572 13.70 -19.18 -47.11
C PHE A 572 12.29 -19.78 -47.14
N LYS A 573 11.75 -19.82 -48.37
CA LYS A 573 10.55 -20.49 -48.86
C LYS A 573 9.46 -20.78 -47.82
N GLN A 574 8.39 -19.99 -47.90
CA GLN A 574 7.09 -20.22 -47.28
C GLN A 574 6.64 -21.67 -47.45
N GLN A 575 6.78 -22.48 -46.41
CA GLN A 575 5.86 -23.57 -46.16
C GLN A 575 4.64 -22.96 -45.47
N LYS A 576 3.49 -23.00 -46.15
CA LYS A 576 2.18 -22.73 -45.55
C LYS A 576 1.92 -23.78 -44.47
N THR A 577 2.24 -23.49 -43.22
CA THR A 577 1.65 -24.21 -42.09
C THR A 577 0.31 -23.54 -41.75
N THR A 578 -0.74 -24.26 -42.12
CA THR A 578 -2.14 -23.99 -41.84
C THR A 578 -2.45 -24.13 -40.34
N GLY A 579 -3.24 -23.20 -39.79
CA GLY A 579 -3.85 -23.26 -38.46
C GLY A 579 -3.15 -22.40 -37.42
N LYS A 580 -3.71 -21.23 -37.10
CA LYS A 580 -3.38 -20.55 -35.83
C LYS A 580 -3.73 -21.56 -34.72
N LYS A 581 -2.79 -21.87 -33.81
CA LYS A 581 -3.00 -22.77 -32.66
C LYS A 581 -3.35 -21.99 -31.38
N THR A 582 -4.08 -22.60 -30.45
CA THR A 582 -4.33 -22.08 -29.10
C THR A 582 -3.06 -22.18 -28.24
N PRO A 583 -2.93 -21.39 -27.16
CA PRO A 583 -1.82 -21.52 -26.21
C PRO A 583 -1.89 -22.85 -25.46
N SER A 584 -0.74 -23.29 -24.93
CA SER A 584 -0.66 -24.51 -24.10
C SER A 584 -1.47 -24.33 -22.79
N PRO A 585 -2.28 -25.33 -22.39
CA PRO A 585 -3.02 -25.29 -21.12
C PRO A 585 -2.14 -25.09 -19.88
N ASP A 586 -0.93 -25.67 -19.87
CA ASP A 586 0.02 -25.52 -18.77
C ASP A 586 0.51 -24.08 -18.62
N ILE A 587 0.70 -23.40 -19.75
CA ILE A 587 1.10 -21.99 -19.78
C ILE A 587 -0.06 -21.11 -19.32
N THR A 588 -1.29 -21.40 -19.74
CA THR A 588 -2.48 -20.70 -19.27
C THR A 588 -2.64 -20.85 -17.75
N LYS A 589 -2.44 -22.06 -17.21
CA LYS A 589 -2.45 -22.32 -15.78
C LYS A 589 -1.33 -21.58 -15.05
N LYS A 590 -0.11 -21.57 -15.60
CA LYS A 590 1.02 -20.83 -15.03
C LYS A 590 0.76 -19.33 -14.92
N VAL A 591 0.14 -18.72 -15.94
CA VAL A 591 -0.25 -17.31 -15.92
C VAL A 591 -1.39 -17.06 -14.92
N HIS A 592 -2.36 -17.97 -14.84
CA HIS A 592 -3.42 -17.93 -13.84
C HIS A 592 -2.87 -17.90 -12.41
N ASP A 593 -2.01 -18.86 -12.07
CA ASP A 593 -1.42 -18.99 -10.73
C ASP A 593 -0.58 -17.75 -10.39
N PHE A 594 0.16 -17.20 -11.36
CA PHE A 594 0.89 -15.94 -11.20
C PHE A 594 -0.06 -14.78 -10.86
N VAL A 595 -1.16 -14.61 -11.60
CA VAL A 595 -2.12 -13.51 -11.38
C VAL A 595 -2.79 -13.67 -10.01
N GLU A 596 -3.23 -14.87 -9.66
CA GLU A 596 -3.91 -15.15 -8.41
C GLU A 596 -3.01 -14.94 -7.20
N GLU A 597 -1.78 -15.48 -7.21
CA GLU A 597 -0.83 -15.33 -6.11
C GLU A 597 -0.47 -13.86 -5.88
N ASN A 598 -0.23 -13.11 -6.95
CA ASN A 598 0.15 -11.70 -6.85
C ASN A 598 -1.00 -10.80 -6.41
N LEU A 599 -2.23 -11.06 -6.87
CA LEU A 599 -3.40 -10.34 -6.39
C LEU A 599 -3.71 -10.64 -4.93
N GLN A 600 -3.60 -11.90 -4.50
CA GLN A 600 -3.77 -12.28 -3.11
C GLN A 600 -2.71 -11.61 -2.23
N ASN A 601 -1.45 -11.60 -2.67
CA ASN A 601 -0.38 -10.90 -1.98
C ASN A 601 -0.61 -9.36 -1.92
N LEU A 602 -1.07 -8.74 -3.00
CA LEU A 602 -1.40 -7.30 -3.01
C LEU A 602 -2.60 -6.98 -2.09
N LYS A 603 -3.59 -7.86 -2.04
CA LYS A 603 -4.74 -7.78 -1.12
C LYS A 603 -4.28 -7.84 0.34
N ASP A 604 -3.41 -8.77 0.66
CA ASP A 604 -2.89 -8.95 2.01
C ASP A 604 -2.02 -7.77 2.45
N MET A 605 -1.20 -7.24 1.55
CA MET A 605 -0.33 -6.09 1.81
C MET A 605 -1.08 -4.76 1.91
N TRP A 606 -1.96 -4.47 0.96
CA TRP A 606 -2.48 -3.11 0.75
C TRP A 606 -3.99 -3.00 0.88
N ILE A 607 -4.76 -4.04 0.54
CA ILE A 607 -6.18 -3.89 0.20
C ILE A 607 -7.06 -4.92 0.91
N LYS A 608 -7.13 -4.81 2.22
CA LYS A 608 -7.69 -5.81 3.15
C LYS A 608 -9.13 -6.24 2.83
N ARG A 609 -9.96 -5.37 2.23
CA ARG A 609 -11.39 -5.65 1.93
C ARG A 609 -11.69 -5.78 0.45
N ILE A 610 -10.68 -5.81 -0.43
CA ILE A 610 -10.94 -6.06 -1.84
C ILE A 610 -11.47 -7.47 -2.01
N ASN A 611 -12.57 -7.56 -2.76
CA ASN A 611 -13.10 -8.82 -3.23
C ASN A 611 -12.90 -8.87 -4.74
N TYR A 612 -12.43 -10.01 -5.21
CA TYR A 612 -12.35 -10.26 -6.63
C TYR A 612 -12.74 -11.71 -6.92
N THR A 613 -13.17 -11.96 -8.14
CA THR A 613 -13.51 -13.31 -8.60
C THR A 613 -12.89 -13.53 -9.97
N LEU A 614 -12.10 -14.59 -10.11
CA LEU A 614 -11.61 -15.02 -11.40
C LEU A 614 -12.78 -15.58 -12.20
N SER A 615 -12.95 -15.10 -13.42
CA SER A 615 -14.15 -15.33 -14.21
C SER A 615 -13.84 -15.53 -15.69
N VAL A 616 -14.78 -16.12 -16.42
CA VAL A 616 -14.72 -16.28 -17.89
C VAL A 616 -15.95 -15.64 -18.54
N GLU A 617 -15.82 -15.22 -19.80
CA GLU A 617 -16.95 -14.67 -20.53
C GLU A 617 -18.01 -15.73 -20.82
N CYS A 618 -19.24 -15.44 -20.44
CA CYS A 618 -20.39 -16.27 -20.70
C CYS A 618 -20.78 -16.18 -22.19
N PRO A 619 -20.92 -17.30 -22.91
CA PRO A 619 -21.28 -17.31 -24.33
C PRO A 619 -22.77 -17.02 -24.58
N CYS A 620 -23.46 -16.32 -23.67
CA CYS A 620 -24.88 -16.00 -23.79
C CYS A 620 -25.19 -14.87 -24.79
N GLN A 621 -24.18 -14.26 -25.42
CA GLN A 621 -24.28 -13.28 -26.52
C GLN A 621 -25.31 -12.15 -26.30
N ARG A 622 -25.19 -11.37 -25.22
CA ARG A 622 -26.20 -10.35 -24.83
C ARG A 622 -25.82 -8.89 -25.09
N GLY A 623 -24.87 -8.60 -25.98
CA GLY A 623 -24.45 -7.22 -26.27
C GLY A 623 -23.78 -6.48 -25.10
N SER A 624 -23.61 -7.14 -23.94
CA SER A 624 -22.84 -6.67 -22.79
C SER A 624 -22.08 -7.85 -22.16
N LEU A 625 -20.94 -7.57 -21.54
CA LEU A 625 -20.08 -8.58 -20.93
C LEU A 625 -20.80 -9.22 -19.73
N HIS A 626 -20.94 -10.54 -19.77
CA HIS A 626 -21.51 -11.34 -18.69
C HIS A 626 -20.46 -12.37 -18.26
N LEU A 627 -20.09 -12.39 -16.98
CA LEU A 627 -19.00 -13.20 -16.45
C LEU A 627 -19.52 -14.37 -15.61
N LEU A 628 -18.90 -15.54 -15.77
CA LEU A 628 -19.13 -16.73 -14.95
C LEU A 628 -17.91 -16.98 -14.05
N PRO A 629 -18.09 -17.36 -12.77
CA PRO A 629 -16.98 -17.73 -11.90
C PRO A 629 -16.17 -18.89 -12.48
N LEU A 630 -14.86 -18.68 -12.66
CA LEU A 630 -13.95 -19.63 -13.31
C LEU A 630 -13.82 -20.93 -12.50
N ASP A 631 -13.70 -20.83 -11.19
CA ASP A 631 -13.68 -21.96 -10.24
C ASP A 631 -14.85 -22.94 -10.51
N LYS A 632 -16.07 -22.43 -10.57
CA LYS A 632 -17.27 -23.23 -10.85
C LYS A 632 -17.24 -23.83 -12.25
N CYS A 633 -16.72 -23.09 -13.23
CA CYS A 633 -16.56 -23.59 -14.59
C CYS A 633 -15.52 -24.71 -14.71
N LEU A 634 -14.48 -24.71 -13.87
CA LEU A 634 -13.47 -25.75 -13.86
C LEU A 634 -13.93 -27.02 -13.13
N GLU A 635 -14.71 -26.86 -12.05
CA GLU A 635 -15.22 -27.97 -11.22
C GLU A 635 -16.42 -28.70 -11.83
N ASN A 636 -17.33 -27.97 -12.50
CA ASN A 636 -18.61 -28.51 -12.96
C ASN A 636 -18.63 -28.61 -14.49
N PRO A 637 -19.17 -29.70 -15.08
CA PRO A 637 -19.28 -29.85 -16.55
C PRO A 637 -20.29 -28.86 -17.16
N GLU A 638 -21.20 -28.36 -16.36
CA GLU A 638 -22.26 -27.44 -16.75
C GLU A 638 -22.49 -26.41 -15.64
N VAL A 639 -22.66 -25.14 -16.02
CA VAL A 639 -22.96 -24.05 -15.09
C VAL A 639 -24.18 -23.28 -15.57
N SER A 640 -25.08 -22.93 -14.66
CA SER A 640 -26.28 -22.17 -15.00
C SER A 640 -25.96 -20.68 -15.17
N CYS A 641 -26.29 -20.12 -16.33
CA CYS A 641 -26.35 -18.68 -16.58
C CYS A 641 -27.60 -18.11 -15.88
N ARG A 642 -27.44 -17.57 -14.67
CA ARG A 642 -28.51 -16.92 -13.90
C ARG A 642 -28.51 -15.41 -14.16
N ILE A 643 -29.49 -14.94 -14.91
CA ILE A 643 -29.78 -13.51 -15.08
C ILE A 643 -31.23 -13.30 -14.68
N GLU A 644 -31.51 -12.33 -13.80
CA GLU A 644 -32.80 -12.09 -13.10
C GLU A 644 -34.04 -11.95 -14.01
N LYS A 645 -33.90 -11.94 -15.34
CA LYS A 645 -34.99 -11.67 -16.30
C LYS A 645 -35.06 -12.62 -17.50
N SER A 646 -34.44 -13.80 -17.44
CA SER A 646 -34.46 -14.75 -18.57
C SER A 646 -34.46 -16.21 -18.13
N PRO A 647 -34.96 -17.15 -18.95
CA PRO A 647 -34.88 -18.57 -18.66
C PRO A 647 -33.43 -18.98 -18.41
N GLN A 648 -33.23 -19.78 -17.37
CA GLN A 648 -31.93 -20.24 -16.89
C GLN A 648 -31.28 -21.11 -17.98
N LYS A 649 -30.32 -20.54 -18.72
CA LYS A 649 -29.59 -21.27 -19.78
C LYS A 649 -28.45 -22.04 -19.13
N VAL A 650 -28.31 -23.32 -19.45
CA VAL A 650 -27.17 -24.14 -19.01
C VAL A 650 -26.02 -23.93 -19.99
N ILE A 651 -24.82 -23.66 -19.47
CA ILE A 651 -23.60 -23.42 -20.24
C ILE A 651 -22.66 -24.61 -20.04
N PRO A 652 -22.31 -25.36 -21.10
CA PRO A 652 -21.29 -26.39 -21.00
C PRO A 652 -19.91 -25.76 -20.77
N THR A 653 -19.11 -26.35 -19.89
CA THR A 653 -17.84 -25.75 -19.45
C THR A 653 -16.61 -26.36 -20.11
N ASN A 654 -16.78 -27.38 -20.97
CA ASN A 654 -15.68 -28.03 -21.70
C ASN A 654 -14.72 -27.04 -22.36
N PRO A 655 -15.15 -25.93 -23.01
CA PRO A 655 -14.23 -24.96 -23.59
C PRO A 655 -13.34 -24.28 -22.54
N PHE A 656 -13.86 -23.99 -21.36
CA PHE A 656 -13.11 -23.37 -20.27
C PHE A 656 -12.14 -24.37 -19.64
N ARG A 657 -12.58 -25.62 -19.43
CA ARG A 657 -11.73 -26.68 -18.89
C ARG A 657 -10.58 -27.02 -19.84
N ALA A 658 -10.82 -27.02 -21.15
CA ALA A 658 -9.78 -27.21 -22.17
C ALA A 658 -8.70 -26.12 -22.16
N MET A 659 -8.99 -24.91 -21.64
CA MET A 659 -7.97 -23.87 -21.47
C MET A 659 -6.92 -24.23 -20.39
N PHE A 660 -7.22 -25.17 -19.49
CA PHE A 660 -6.39 -25.52 -18.34
C PHE A 660 -6.05 -27.02 -18.23
N ASN A 661 -6.68 -27.88 -19.03
CA ASN A 661 -6.50 -29.34 -19.00
C ASN A 661 -5.68 -29.87 -20.19
N GLN A 662 -4.71 -30.73 -19.92
CA GLN A 662 -3.85 -31.37 -20.92
C GLN A 662 -4.56 -32.39 -21.82
N GLU A 663 -5.67 -33.01 -21.36
CA GLU A 663 -6.34 -34.09 -22.10
C GLU A 663 -6.92 -33.65 -23.47
N SER A 664 -7.02 -32.34 -23.73
CA SER A 664 -7.50 -31.77 -25.00
C SER A 664 -6.41 -31.33 -25.97
N SER A 665 -5.12 -31.42 -25.62
CA SER A 665 -4.03 -31.12 -26.55
C SER A 665 -3.50 -32.39 -27.20
N GLU A 666 -3.85 -32.61 -28.47
CA GLU A 666 -3.05 -33.44 -29.38
C GLU A 666 -1.70 -32.74 -29.65
N GLU A 667 -0.83 -32.69 -28.65
CA GLU A 667 0.58 -32.45 -28.90
C GLU A 667 1.29 -33.80 -28.81
N GLU A 668 1.64 -34.35 -29.98
CA GLU A 668 2.81 -35.24 -30.04
C GLU A 668 3.97 -34.48 -29.38
N PRO A 669 4.78 -35.13 -28.52
CA PRO A 669 5.96 -34.52 -27.97
C PRO A 669 6.87 -34.15 -29.15
N THR A 670 6.85 -32.88 -29.55
CA THR A 670 7.84 -32.37 -30.47
C THR A 670 9.15 -32.50 -29.75
N ALA A 671 10.05 -33.30 -30.33
CA ALA A 671 11.42 -33.52 -29.88
C ALA A 671 12.24 -32.22 -29.96
N ILE A 672 11.85 -31.23 -29.18
CA ILE A 672 12.65 -30.10 -28.76
C ILE A 672 12.99 -30.38 -27.29
N GLU A 673 13.75 -31.45 -27.07
CA GLU A 673 14.42 -31.67 -25.78
C GLU A 673 15.30 -30.45 -25.47
N ASP A 674 14.96 -29.73 -24.39
CA ASP A 674 15.85 -29.37 -23.29
C ASP A 674 17.26 -28.83 -23.59
N LYS A 675 17.37 -27.81 -24.45
CA LYS A 675 18.63 -27.06 -24.64
C LYS A 675 18.71 -25.74 -23.88
N GLN A 676 18.07 -25.62 -22.71
CA GLN A 676 18.27 -24.45 -21.84
C GLN A 676 19.32 -24.71 -20.75
N PRO A 677 20.24 -23.75 -20.48
CA PRO A 677 21.18 -23.86 -19.37
C PRO A 677 20.45 -23.82 -18.01
N PHE A 678 21.08 -24.33 -16.94
CA PHE A 678 20.54 -24.23 -15.57
C PHE A 678 20.15 -22.79 -15.24
N ARG A 679 18.87 -22.57 -14.93
CA ARG A 679 18.40 -21.30 -14.37
C ARG A 679 18.81 -21.20 -12.91
N PHE A 680 18.84 -20.00 -12.34
CA PHE A 680 19.16 -19.81 -10.92
C PHE A 680 18.21 -20.57 -10.00
N ILE A 681 16.96 -20.77 -10.42
CA ILE A 681 15.99 -21.56 -9.64
C ILE A 681 16.40 -23.04 -9.56
N HIS A 682 16.90 -23.62 -10.66
CA HIS A 682 17.41 -25.00 -10.68
C HIS A 682 18.64 -25.12 -9.78
N LEU A 683 19.56 -24.14 -9.81
CA LEU A 683 20.72 -24.13 -8.92
C LEU A 683 20.33 -23.98 -7.43
N ARG A 684 19.27 -23.20 -7.12
CA ARG A 684 18.73 -23.09 -5.76
C ARG A 684 18.06 -24.37 -5.28
N GLU A 685 17.35 -25.08 -6.15
CA GLU A 685 16.75 -26.38 -5.83
C GLU A 685 17.84 -27.41 -5.52
N ILE A 686 18.86 -27.50 -6.37
CA ILE A 686 20.03 -28.36 -6.16
C ILE A 686 20.71 -27.99 -4.84
N ALA A 687 20.92 -26.69 -4.55
CA ALA A 687 21.53 -26.23 -3.31
C ALA A 687 20.71 -26.57 -2.05
N LYS A 688 19.38 -26.60 -2.13
CA LYS A 688 18.49 -26.99 -1.01
C LYS A 688 18.51 -28.49 -0.72
N GLU A 689 18.65 -29.32 -1.76
CA GLU A 689 18.67 -30.79 -1.64
C GLU A 689 20.08 -31.34 -1.33
N LEU A 690 21.11 -30.49 -1.40
CA LEU A 690 22.49 -30.77 -1.02
C LEU A 690 22.76 -30.38 0.44
N GLY A 691 23.28 -31.35 1.21
CA GLY A 691 23.75 -31.15 2.59
C GLY A 691 25.28 -31.10 2.67
N GLY A 692 25.88 -31.66 3.72
CA GLY A 692 27.34 -31.69 3.93
C GLY A 692 28.17 -32.39 2.83
N GLU A 693 27.53 -33.09 1.90
CA GLU A 693 28.14 -33.77 0.74
C GLU A 693 28.61 -32.78 -0.36
N TRP A 694 28.24 -31.50 -0.29
CA TRP A 694 28.49 -30.53 -1.35
C TRP A 694 29.98 -30.26 -1.64
N GLU A 695 30.85 -30.50 -0.67
CA GLU A 695 32.31 -30.35 -0.84
C GLU A 695 32.87 -31.43 -1.79
N ARG A 696 32.31 -32.64 -1.71
CA ARG A 696 32.61 -33.72 -2.64
C ARG A 696 32.07 -33.41 -4.03
N LEU A 697 30.86 -32.83 -4.11
CA LEU A 697 30.32 -32.34 -5.38
C LEU A 697 31.24 -31.28 -5.99
N ALA A 698 31.66 -30.27 -5.22
CA ALA A 698 32.56 -29.23 -5.70
C ALA A 698 33.89 -29.80 -6.22
N THR A 699 34.42 -30.83 -5.55
CA THR A 699 35.62 -31.55 -6.01
C THR A 699 35.38 -32.23 -7.36
N TYR A 700 34.23 -32.88 -7.57
CA TYR A 700 33.86 -33.49 -8.86
C TYR A 700 33.49 -32.49 -9.96
N LEU A 701 33.23 -31.23 -9.60
CA LEU A 701 33.02 -30.11 -10.52
C LEU A 701 34.32 -29.33 -10.79
N ASP A 702 35.48 -29.91 -10.44
CA ASP A 702 36.82 -29.38 -10.65
C ASP A 702 37.10 -28.07 -9.89
N PHE A 703 36.64 -27.95 -8.64
CA PHE A 703 37.12 -26.91 -7.72
C PHE A 703 38.27 -27.40 -6.85
N THR A 704 39.23 -26.52 -6.60
CA THR A 704 40.36 -26.77 -5.71
C THR A 704 39.95 -26.64 -4.24
N PRO A 705 40.67 -27.28 -3.29
CA PRO A 705 40.41 -27.12 -1.86
C PRO A 705 40.46 -25.66 -1.38
N ALA A 706 41.28 -24.82 -2.00
CA ALA A 706 41.36 -23.39 -1.71
C ALA A 706 40.07 -22.64 -2.11
N GLU A 707 39.52 -22.91 -3.30
CA GLU A 707 38.24 -22.32 -3.75
C GLU A 707 37.07 -22.78 -2.87
N ILE A 708 37.05 -24.06 -2.50
CA ILE A 708 36.03 -24.62 -1.59
C ILE A 708 36.09 -23.92 -0.22
N PHE A 709 37.30 -23.64 0.29
CA PHE A 709 37.47 -22.89 1.53
C PHE A 709 36.95 -21.45 1.40
N THR A 710 37.23 -20.77 0.28
CA THR A 710 36.72 -19.41 0.03
C THR A 710 35.20 -19.36 0.02
N PHE A 711 34.52 -20.30 -0.65
CA PHE A 711 33.05 -20.33 -0.65
C PHE A 711 32.45 -20.49 0.75
N LYS A 712 33.12 -21.22 1.65
CA LYS A 712 32.74 -21.35 3.06
C LYS A 712 33.01 -20.08 3.86
N ALA A 713 34.20 -19.48 3.67
CA ALA A 713 34.63 -18.30 4.40
C ALA A 713 33.76 -17.07 4.06
N ASP A 714 33.30 -16.96 2.82
CA ASP A 714 32.45 -15.86 2.34
C ASP A 714 30.99 -15.97 2.85
N HIS A 715 30.55 -17.15 3.29
CA HIS A 715 29.18 -17.40 3.75
C HIS A 715 29.15 -18.06 5.15
N PRO A 716 29.69 -17.41 6.20
CA PRO A 716 29.74 -17.98 7.53
C PRO A 716 28.33 -18.12 8.11
N GLY A 717 27.85 -19.36 8.26
CA GLY A 717 26.55 -19.66 8.85
C GLY A 717 25.44 -20.09 7.88
N SER A 718 25.70 -20.13 6.56
CA SER A 718 24.74 -20.61 5.56
C SER A 718 25.38 -21.56 4.56
N VAL A 719 25.23 -22.87 4.81
CA VAL A 719 25.71 -23.92 3.89
C VAL A 719 24.99 -23.83 2.54
N GLY A 720 23.69 -23.51 2.53
CA GLY A 720 22.92 -23.38 1.29
C GLY A 720 23.42 -22.24 0.39
N ASP A 721 23.81 -21.10 0.96
CA ASP A 721 24.34 -19.97 0.19
C ASP A 721 25.76 -20.25 -0.33
N ALA A 722 26.60 -20.93 0.46
CA ALA A 722 27.91 -21.40 0.01
C ALA A 722 27.79 -22.36 -1.19
N ILE A 723 26.83 -23.29 -1.16
CA ILE A 723 26.55 -24.22 -2.26
C ILE A 723 26.05 -23.46 -3.49
N PHE A 724 25.09 -22.55 -3.30
CA PHE A 724 24.53 -21.77 -4.40
C PHE A 724 25.59 -20.88 -5.08
N SER A 725 26.50 -20.29 -4.29
CA SER A 725 27.63 -19.50 -4.78
C SER A 725 28.60 -20.35 -5.61
N MET A 726 28.97 -21.53 -5.12
CA MET A 726 29.81 -22.50 -5.84
C MET A 726 29.16 -22.93 -7.17
N LEU A 727 27.87 -23.29 -7.17
CA LEU A 727 27.14 -23.70 -8.37
C LEU A 727 27.00 -22.57 -9.39
N THR A 728 26.84 -21.33 -8.91
CA THR A 728 26.80 -20.14 -9.76
C THR A 728 28.15 -19.88 -10.41
N ASN A 729 29.25 -20.00 -9.65
CA ASN A 729 30.61 -19.88 -10.18
C ASN A 729 30.91 -20.98 -11.20
N TRP A 730 30.51 -22.22 -10.93
CA TRP A 730 30.67 -23.34 -11.85
C TRP A 730 29.95 -23.11 -13.18
N LYS A 731 28.70 -22.62 -13.15
CA LYS A 731 27.91 -22.30 -14.35
C LYS A 731 28.62 -21.28 -15.24
N GLN A 732 29.36 -20.32 -14.67
CA GLN A 732 30.09 -19.30 -15.43
C GLN A 732 31.25 -19.88 -16.26
N ARG A 733 31.67 -21.13 -16.02
CA ARG A 733 32.71 -21.81 -16.81
C ARG A 733 32.26 -22.17 -18.25
N PHE A 734 30.97 -22.07 -18.56
CA PHE A 734 30.38 -22.41 -19.87
C PHE A 734 30.01 -21.15 -20.67
N LYS A 735 30.48 -21.02 -21.92
CA LYS A 735 30.39 -19.78 -22.73
C LYS A 735 29.07 -19.57 -23.50
N GLY A 736 28.00 -20.30 -23.17
CA GLY A 736 26.67 -20.15 -23.79
C GLY A 736 26.61 -20.71 -25.23
N GLY A 737 25.91 -21.84 -25.40
CA GLY A 737 25.66 -22.48 -26.69
C GLY A 737 25.15 -23.91 -26.50
N ASP A 738 24.39 -24.44 -27.47
CA ASP A 738 23.69 -25.73 -27.36
C ASP A 738 24.60 -26.90 -26.93
N SER A 739 25.82 -26.97 -27.48
CA SER A 739 26.81 -28.01 -27.16
C SER A 739 27.32 -27.91 -25.72
N GLU A 740 27.45 -26.70 -25.19
CA GLU A 740 27.94 -26.45 -23.84
C GLU A 740 26.84 -26.70 -22.80
N VAL A 741 25.56 -26.48 -23.14
CA VAL A 741 24.42 -26.80 -22.26
C VAL A 741 24.31 -28.30 -22.02
N VAL A 742 24.45 -29.11 -23.09
CA VAL A 742 24.43 -30.58 -22.98
C VAL A 742 25.59 -31.08 -22.13
N LYS A 743 26.79 -30.53 -22.34
CA LYS A 743 27.99 -30.86 -21.56
C LYS A 743 27.82 -30.48 -20.09
N MET A 744 27.26 -29.31 -19.81
CA MET A 744 26.98 -28.83 -18.46
C MET A 744 26.00 -29.75 -17.73
N LYS A 745 24.84 -30.07 -18.33
CA LYS A 745 23.85 -30.97 -17.71
C LYS A 745 24.43 -32.36 -17.43
N LYS A 746 25.19 -32.90 -18.39
CA LYS A 746 25.87 -34.19 -18.25
C LYS A 746 26.89 -34.18 -17.12
N GLN A 747 27.76 -33.17 -17.06
CA GLN A 747 28.79 -33.08 -16.01
C GLN A 747 28.16 -32.95 -14.61
N MET A 748 27.10 -32.16 -14.46
CA MET A 748 26.39 -32.05 -13.17
C MET A 748 25.72 -33.37 -12.77
N ALA A 749 25.03 -34.04 -13.70
CA ALA A 749 24.38 -35.32 -13.42
C ALA A 749 25.40 -36.41 -13.03
N GLU A 750 26.54 -36.48 -13.72
CA GLU A 750 27.62 -37.41 -13.38
C GLU A 750 28.23 -37.09 -12.01
N ALA A 751 28.47 -35.81 -11.71
CA ALA A 751 29.02 -35.38 -10.42
C ALA A 751 28.06 -35.68 -9.25
N LEU A 752 26.75 -35.50 -9.46
CA LEU A 752 25.72 -35.86 -8.48
C LEU A 752 25.58 -37.37 -8.29
N GLY A 753 25.70 -38.16 -9.37
CA GLY A 753 25.72 -39.63 -9.28
C GLY A 753 26.90 -40.14 -8.45
N LYS A 754 28.07 -39.50 -8.55
CA LYS A 754 29.27 -39.86 -7.75
C LYS A 754 29.18 -39.55 -6.25
N ILE A 755 28.16 -38.80 -5.82
CA ILE A 755 27.87 -38.54 -4.41
C ILE A 755 26.53 -39.16 -3.98
N ASP A 756 26.09 -40.21 -4.67
CA ASP A 756 24.87 -40.97 -4.39
C ASP A 756 23.56 -40.15 -4.42
N LYS A 757 23.55 -38.99 -5.10
CA LYS A 757 22.37 -38.14 -5.31
C LYS A 757 21.66 -38.48 -6.63
N ASN A 758 21.35 -39.76 -6.84
CA ASN A 758 20.80 -40.29 -8.10
C ASN A 758 19.44 -39.69 -8.48
N GLU A 759 18.59 -39.39 -7.49
CA GLU A 759 17.31 -38.72 -7.73
C GLU A 759 17.51 -37.28 -8.23
N LEU A 760 18.46 -36.55 -7.64
CA LEU A 760 18.82 -35.21 -8.05
C LEU A 760 19.50 -35.22 -9.43
N ALA A 761 20.36 -36.20 -9.71
CA ALA A 761 20.97 -36.40 -11.02
C ALA A 761 19.91 -36.64 -12.11
N GLY A 762 18.87 -37.43 -11.79
CA GLY A 762 17.72 -37.64 -12.67
C GLY A 762 16.88 -36.38 -12.91
N LYS A 763 16.68 -35.54 -11.88
CA LYS A 763 16.04 -34.22 -12.02
C LYS A 763 16.87 -33.28 -12.88
N VAL A 764 18.19 -33.27 -12.69
CA VAL A 764 19.16 -32.43 -13.41
C VAL A 764 19.22 -32.72 -14.91
N GLN A 765 18.97 -33.96 -15.32
CA GLN A 765 18.85 -34.31 -16.74
C GLN A 765 17.50 -33.90 -17.37
N LYS A 766 16.48 -33.64 -16.55
CA LYS A 766 15.13 -33.22 -16.95
C LYS A 766 14.90 -31.70 -16.87
N TYR A 767 15.72 -30.98 -16.10
CA TYR A 767 15.91 -29.53 -16.25
C TYR A 767 16.58 -29.26 -17.58
#